data_AF-A0A661M3I4-F1
#
_entry.id   AF-A0A661M3I4-F1
#
_cell.length_a   1.000
_cell.length_b   1.000
_cell.length_c   1.000
_cell.angle_alpha   90.00
_cell.angle_beta   90.00
_cell.angle_gamma   90.00
#
_symmetry.space_group_name_H-M   'P 1'
#
loop_
_entity.id
_entity.type
_entity.pdbx_description
1 polymer ?
#
loop_
_entity_poly.entity_id
_entity_poly.type
_entity_poly.pdbx_seq_one_letter_code
_entity_poly.pdbx_strand_id
1 'polypeptide(L)'
;LFLFWIPAAPAPEAARVREVLAAHLLLEKIGREPSGSREAQGSFLKDFIEREKKSVTELFVQCYFDGTLLWEETPTELSRFGRLTPEKFLAEFARPLLERRFPRHNRIRPYMDAFITGFLKEMLRDFLAQGVLVVDERSKTGLRNVLDGVLKPMGLVRNKGNRYELQIHPRRNELARVFFETMADRKTVPLEEMYWSLRKGEYGLLMPQFEILVLALLFTGHLVAYKAIQRKSPDELARTGLKGVTSLGRGEILDEDIRNALQEQPLLPDKYRNIPLTLASQQDLWSEVRALKPKAMEQLLTLKSRIVWAASFQAFKTFPWKELQADIETLLAQWQEVKVSLPSKEGLERFIRAGRADPLLAEKAERVKAAEGFFETAERLLFVYQYLTDPKLRIPSGEKYEELCEARNALLALFRENPGTISGEIAAAIMERFSFFQEAYTRAYDEAHRRRRGREGFASYENLRKSRPYRLLKTLDRLEMISVPHHFRSAEQAISSVLVGRCEQPVRDQLQSRPVCSCGFTLDESIRRPPIADLERDLALGIRETMDALGSSVIREKIVPYIEGLDLVGKKKEAAALRRFLSLRGDDENLLDLLEKELTPAVIDGVNEAFRGRVVVVRRDLDELYNSLVHRKYTLKQVREIVNGWLKQSELEEDTFIHFMGKGGLTTNESEIKDPISLYLENSPGPLEDLYREMGPGATAMAVSVSLWASQYDVPVARVLEVLPFPGRGSKEDDREWFACLRDIGVQLRRDAPELFEKLVSGVEEDVEFVRSLWGLIPGADAQEVFQQESVYPVVLREAFERLLAEGLEPPAPSDPGASIPCPGFLARKEEMARALSLHRRFMDAISTLEEKAPPSGTDSWSRWETVYTRHLAFLPSTAARLRHLLARVGTPPPPFLADEERRAQKEILRWHEAFSGFLTQSGWEEGTLEGPSFIRDIPTMLKAKRNVPDHREVRYVLLDGMRWDLWVSLKEAIFEKFPQHFRVVREGALWAFSPTNTETQMERLRDAFRSAFPQEDLDTRLLKLDGIDEMIHAEKGPWTRLASNAQRYLENELLFRLRRLPAATLLIVFADHGFVENPGFDPSMKYEAPRYVHGGPSPFEVIVPWAWVMRI
;
A
#
# COMPACT_ATOMS: atom_id res chain seq x y z
N LEU A 1 -6.09 39.89 -10.19
CA LEU A 1 -5.86 38.45 -10.45
C LEU A 1 -4.82 37.96 -9.47
N PHE A 2 -5.27 37.70 -8.25
CA PHE A 2 -4.42 37.40 -7.10
C PHE A 2 -5.12 36.37 -6.22
N LEU A 3 -4.36 35.77 -5.32
CA LEU A 3 -4.84 34.76 -4.37
C LEU A 3 -4.21 35.07 -3.03
N PHE A 4 -5.06 35.28 -2.03
CA PHE A 4 -4.70 35.72 -0.69
C PHE A 4 -5.49 34.94 0.35
N TRP A 5 -4.87 34.70 1.51
CA TRP A 5 -5.31 33.66 2.42
C TRP A 5 -5.20 34.15 3.86
N ILE A 6 -5.95 33.56 4.80
CA ILE A 6 -6.12 34.04 6.18
C ILE A 6 -6.34 32.84 7.13
N PRO A 7 -5.64 32.72 8.28
CA PRO A 7 -5.72 31.56 9.19
C PRO A 7 -6.65 31.79 10.40
N ALA A 8 -6.85 30.75 11.22
CA ALA A 8 -7.55 30.79 12.50
C ALA A 8 -6.66 31.09 13.73
N ALA A 9 -7.31 31.42 14.85
CA ALA A 9 -6.71 32.10 16.01
C ALA A 9 -6.37 31.20 17.23
N PRO A 10 -5.50 31.66 18.18
CA PRO A 10 -4.69 30.71 18.91
C PRO A 10 -4.51 30.91 20.45
N ALA A 11 -5.34 30.24 21.26
CA ALA A 11 -5.17 29.97 22.71
C ALA A 11 -6.05 28.75 23.16
N PRO A 12 -5.91 28.15 24.38
CA PRO A 12 -5.08 28.54 25.54
C PRO A 12 -4.15 27.48 26.22
N GLU A 13 -4.01 26.21 25.80
CA GLU A 13 -3.16 25.15 26.47
C GLU A 13 -1.68 25.58 26.71
N ALA A 14 -1.26 26.61 25.99
CA ALA A 14 -0.02 27.36 25.83
C ALA A 14 0.86 27.69 27.06
N ALA A 15 0.82 26.92 28.14
CA ALA A 15 1.86 26.89 29.18
C ALA A 15 3.11 26.17 28.65
N ARG A 16 2.89 25.05 27.96
CA ARG A 16 3.89 24.12 27.43
C ARG A 16 4.73 24.64 26.26
N VAL A 17 4.84 25.96 26.09
CA VAL A 17 5.91 26.55 25.27
C VAL A 17 6.76 27.58 26.01
N ARG A 18 6.64 27.63 27.35
CA ARG A 18 7.07 28.75 28.22
C ARG A 18 8.16 28.44 29.23
N GLU A 19 8.51 27.18 29.43
CA GLU A 19 9.41 26.81 30.52
C GLU A 19 10.86 27.09 30.07
N VAL A 20 11.67 26.06 29.92
CA VAL A 20 12.25 25.74 28.61
C VAL A 20 12.44 26.91 27.56
N LEU A 21 12.30 27.88 26.64
CA LEU A 21 13.39 28.71 26.07
C LEU A 21 14.11 29.55 27.14
N ALA A 22 13.75 29.37 28.42
CA ALA A 22 14.60 29.73 29.54
C ALA A 22 15.98 29.04 29.50
N ALA A 23 16.17 27.87 28.86
CA ALA A 23 17.50 27.23 28.81
C ALA A 23 18.41 27.81 27.71
N HIS A 24 17.91 28.05 26.51
CA HIS A 24 18.59 28.87 25.48
C HIS A 24 18.80 30.34 25.93
N LEU A 25 18.05 30.83 26.94
CA LEU A 25 18.34 32.09 27.64
C LEU A 25 19.60 31.95 28.50
N LEU A 26 19.64 30.91 29.34
CA LEU A 26 20.76 30.62 30.24
C LEU A 26 22.07 30.46 29.46
N LEU A 27 22.02 29.84 28.27
CA LEU A 27 23.17 29.73 27.35
C LEU A 27 23.76 31.09 26.98
N GLU A 28 22.92 32.11 26.74
CA GLU A 28 23.36 33.43 26.27
C GLU A 28 23.87 34.35 27.40
N LYS A 29 23.64 33.98 28.66
CA LYS A 29 24.05 34.77 29.84
C LYS A 29 25.52 34.56 30.21
N ILE A 30 26.07 33.37 29.97
CA ILE A 30 27.46 33.00 30.31
C ILE A 30 28.50 33.76 29.45
N GLY A 31 28.15 34.12 28.20
CA GLY A 31 29.08 34.71 27.23
C GLY A 31 29.30 36.23 27.33
N ARG A 32 29.09 36.88 28.48
CA ARG A 32 28.99 38.36 28.57
C ARG A 32 29.93 39.08 29.58
N GLU A 33 30.75 38.38 30.38
CA GLU A 33 31.61 39.02 31.39
C GLU A 33 33.13 38.80 31.15
N PRO A 34 34.01 39.80 31.39
CA PRO A 34 35.43 39.73 31.01
C PRO A 34 36.40 39.40 32.17
N SER A 35 36.79 38.14 32.32
CA SER A 35 38.14 37.71 32.78
C SER A 35 38.26 36.18 32.77
N GLY A 36 39.45 35.64 32.52
CA GLY A 36 39.62 34.23 32.15
C GLY A 36 39.65 33.24 33.32
N SER A 37 38.60 32.41 33.47
CA SER A 37 38.64 31.12 34.21
C SER A 37 37.37 30.22 34.05
N ARG A 38 36.58 30.28 32.94
CA ARG A 38 35.22 29.67 32.89
C ARG A 38 34.77 28.92 31.61
N GLU A 39 35.66 28.51 30.71
CA GLU A 39 35.25 27.97 29.39
C GLU A 39 34.35 26.70 29.41
N ALA A 40 34.43 25.87 30.46
CA ALA A 40 33.73 24.58 30.50
C ALA A 40 32.18 24.66 30.56
N GLN A 41 31.60 25.71 31.15
CA GLN A 41 30.15 25.75 31.40
C GLN A 41 29.30 26.03 30.14
N GLY A 42 29.89 26.67 29.12
CA GLY A 42 29.17 27.05 27.89
C GLY A 42 28.85 25.90 26.93
N SER A 43 29.34 24.68 27.20
CA SER A 43 29.10 23.51 26.33
C SER A 43 27.73 22.87 26.61
N PHE A 44 27.43 22.58 27.89
CA PHE A 44 26.28 21.77 28.31
C PHE A 44 24.92 22.30 27.81
N LEU A 45 24.70 23.61 27.92
CA LEU A 45 23.41 24.21 27.56
C LEU A 45 23.10 24.16 26.06
N LYS A 46 24.08 23.89 25.18
CA LYS A 46 23.81 23.68 23.75
C LYS A 46 23.04 22.39 23.47
N ASP A 47 23.30 21.33 24.23
CA ASP A 47 22.81 20.00 23.89
C ASP A 47 21.32 19.85 24.21
N PHE A 48 20.87 20.51 25.28
CA PHE A 48 19.46 20.83 25.54
C PHE A 48 18.78 21.36 24.27
N ILE A 49 19.46 22.26 23.55
CA ILE A 49 18.97 22.96 22.35
C ILE A 49 19.40 22.30 21.01
N GLU A 50 20.03 21.13 21.01
CA GLU A 50 20.06 20.22 19.85
C GLU A 50 19.18 18.98 20.04
N ARG A 51 18.71 18.79 21.28
CA ARG A 51 17.54 18.00 21.62
C ARG A 51 16.29 18.56 20.93
N GLU A 52 15.37 19.25 21.59
CA GLU A 52 13.98 18.91 21.30
C GLU A 52 13.06 19.67 20.26
N LYS A 53 13.34 19.65 18.94
CA LYS A 53 12.66 20.56 17.97
C LYS A 53 11.28 20.19 17.34
N LYS A 54 10.97 18.91 17.06
CA LYS A 54 9.69 18.35 16.51
C LYS A 54 8.36 19.17 16.67
N SER A 55 7.99 19.77 17.79
CA SER A 55 6.58 20.03 18.27
C SER A 55 5.62 21.11 17.67
N VAL A 56 5.75 21.64 16.44
CA VAL A 56 5.31 23.08 16.13
C VAL A 56 4.64 23.39 14.80
N THR A 57 4.88 22.62 13.74
CA THR A 57 4.04 22.64 12.54
C THR A 57 3.01 21.53 12.65
N GLU A 58 2.69 21.17 13.90
CA GLU A 58 1.61 20.31 14.29
C GLU A 58 0.32 21.16 14.23
N LEU A 59 0.01 22.01 15.19
CA LEU A 59 -0.96 23.07 15.08
C LEU A 59 -0.60 24.19 14.09
N PHE A 60 0.63 24.51 13.65
CA PHE A 60 0.68 25.46 12.50
C PHE A 60 -0.15 24.90 11.32
N VAL A 61 -0.10 23.58 11.06
CA VAL A 61 -1.00 22.90 10.12
C VAL A 61 -2.49 22.95 10.51
N GLN A 62 -2.84 23.17 11.78
CA GLN A 62 -4.23 23.25 12.29
C GLN A 62 -4.79 24.68 12.28
N CYS A 63 -4.08 25.68 12.82
CA CYS A 63 -4.52 27.09 12.72
C CYS A 63 -4.58 27.55 11.27
N TYR A 64 -3.70 27.02 10.42
CA TYR A 64 -3.88 27.12 8.98
C TYR A 64 -5.22 26.50 8.55
N PHE A 65 -5.59 25.28 8.97
CA PHE A 65 -6.75 24.48 8.49
C PHE A 65 -8.17 25.05 8.66
N ASP A 66 -8.34 26.11 9.45
CA ASP A 66 -9.65 26.61 9.88
C ASP A 66 -9.92 28.07 9.39
N GLY A 67 -9.29 28.48 8.28
CA GLY A 67 -9.16 29.89 7.84
C GLY A 67 -10.24 30.46 6.90
N THR A 68 -9.88 31.47 6.08
CA THR A 68 -10.65 31.90 4.87
C THR A 68 -9.74 32.36 3.71
N LEU A 69 -10.08 32.05 2.44
CA LEU A 69 -9.32 32.49 1.26
C LEU A 69 -10.08 33.49 0.38
N LEU A 70 -9.40 34.57 0.01
CA LEU A 70 -9.78 35.48 -1.08
C LEU A 70 -9.25 34.98 -2.44
N TRP A 71 -10.13 34.41 -3.26
CA TRP A 71 -9.87 34.16 -4.69
C TRP A 71 -10.28 35.39 -5.48
N GLU A 72 -9.32 36.16 -5.97
CA GLU A 72 -9.52 37.58 -6.32
C GLU A 72 -10.13 38.40 -5.18
N GLU A 73 -11.47 38.45 -5.11
CA GLU A 73 -12.27 39.15 -4.10
C GLU A 73 -13.27 38.20 -3.41
N THR A 74 -13.44 36.96 -3.88
CA THR A 74 -14.41 36.00 -3.32
C THR A 74 -13.84 35.26 -2.11
N PRO A 75 -14.37 35.49 -0.88
CA PRO A 75 -14.03 34.68 0.29
C PRO A 75 -14.62 33.29 0.13
N THR A 76 -13.75 32.30 -0.01
CA THR A 76 -14.08 30.90 -0.14
C THR A 76 -13.73 30.22 1.18
N GLU A 77 -14.72 29.52 1.75
CA GLU A 77 -14.61 28.91 3.08
C GLU A 77 -13.93 27.55 3.00
N LEU A 78 -12.94 27.38 3.85
CA LEU A 78 -11.83 26.47 3.62
C LEU A 78 -12.09 25.03 4.02
N SER A 79 -12.43 24.86 5.30
CA SER A 79 -12.75 23.61 5.98
C SER A 79 -13.64 22.66 5.16
N ARG A 80 -14.46 23.22 4.26
CA ARG A 80 -15.33 22.55 3.28
C ARG A 80 -14.62 21.59 2.32
N PHE A 81 -13.33 21.74 2.00
CA PHE A 81 -12.64 20.92 0.99
C PHE A 81 -11.69 19.82 1.57
N GLY A 82 -11.54 19.73 2.91
CA GLY A 82 -10.90 18.59 3.63
C GLY A 82 -9.36 18.51 3.52
N ARG A 83 -8.62 17.62 4.22
CA ARG A 83 -7.13 17.72 4.25
C ARG A 83 -6.38 17.39 2.95
N LEU A 84 -5.51 18.30 2.53
CA LEU A 84 -4.98 18.50 1.17
C LEU A 84 -3.61 19.29 1.35
N THR A 85 -2.35 18.87 1.08
CA THR A 85 -1.46 18.43 -0.06
C THR A 85 -1.02 19.51 -1.12
N PRO A 86 -0.06 19.29 -2.07
CA PRO A 86 0.53 20.41 -2.88
C PRO A 86 0.35 20.57 -4.39
N GLU A 87 0.21 19.52 -5.18
CA GLU A 87 0.29 19.66 -6.65
C GLU A 87 -1.13 19.90 -7.20
N LYS A 88 -2.09 19.28 -6.52
CA LYS A 88 -3.46 19.77 -6.39
C LYS A 88 -3.54 21.18 -5.75
N PHE A 89 -2.49 22.02 -5.74
CA PHE A 89 -2.56 23.40 -5.27
C PHE A 89 -2.86 24.37 -6.40
N LEU A 90 -1.79 24.90 -7.00
CA LEU A 90 -1.83 25.91 -8.06
C LEU A 90 -2.80 25.50 -9.18
N ALA A 91 -2.88 24.19 -9.41
CA ALA A 91 -3.64 23.52 -10.44
C ALA A 91 -5.18 23.65 -10.38
N GLU A 92 -5.82 24.34 -9.43
CA GLU A 92 -7.29 24.64 -9.51
C GLU A 92 -7.80 26.03 -9.03
N PHE A 93 -7.05 26.94 -8.38
CA PHE A 93 -7.45 28.39 -8.25
C PHE A 93 -6.43 29.36 -8.85
N ALA A 94 -5.12 29.18 -8.57
CA ALA A 94 -4.07 29.99 -9.22
C ALA A 94 -4.09 29.77 -10.75
N ARG A 95 -4.47 28.56 -11.17
CA ARG A 95 -4.87 28.21 -12.52
C ARG A 95 -6.04 29.08 -13.02
N PRO A 96 -7.30 29.02 -12.53
CA PRO A 96 -8.38 29.93 -12.93
C PRO A 96 -8.04 31.42 -13.07
N LEU A 97 -7.14 31.98 -12.25
CA LEU A 97 -6.65 33.35 -12.47
C LEU A 97 -5.93 33.52 -13.82
N LEU A 98 -5.04 32.58 -14.15
CA LEU A 98 -4.32 32.53 -15.43
C LEU A 98 -5.27 32.15 -16.58
N GLU A 99 -6.24 31.27 -16.33
CA GLU A 99 -7.32 30.96 -17.27
C GLU A 99 -8.16 32.21 -17.60
N ARG A 100 -8.36 33.12 -16.65
CA ARG A 100 -9.01 34.43 -16.89
C ARG A 100 -8.11 35.43 -17.61
N ARG A 101 -6.82 35.54 -17.28
CA ARG A 101 -5.92 36.51 -17.98
C ARG A 101 -5.70 36.14 -19.44
N PHE A 102 -5.56 34.85 -19.70
CA PHE A 102 -5.28 34.31 -21.02
C PHE A 102 -6.35 33.26 -21.37
N PRO A 103 -7.57 33.68 -21.73
CA PRO A 103 -8.74 32.81 -21.92
C PRO A 103 -8.58 31.76 -23.02
N ARG A 104 -7.50 31.84 -23.82
CA ARG A 104 -7.13 30.83 -24.80
C ARG A 104 -5.75 30.19 -24.55
N HIS A 105 -4.96 30.65 -23.56
CA HIS A 105 -3.73 29.93 -23.16
C HIS A 105 -4.04 28.53 -22.68
N ASN A 106 -5.15 28.35 -21.96
CA ASN A 106 -5.58 27.05 -21.46
C ASN A 106 -5.81 26.04 -22.59
N ARG A 107 -6.18 26.52 -23.79
CA ARG A 107 -6.36 25.70 -25.00
C ARG A 107 -5.03 25.19 -25.57
N ILE A 108 -3.90 25.75 -25.14
CA ILE A 108 -2.55 25.49 -25.66
C ILE A 108 -1.52 25.19 -24.55
N ARG A 109 -1.98 25.06 -23.30
CA ARG A 109 -1.17 24.89 -22.10
C ARG A 109 -0.42 23.56 -22.15
N PRO A 110 0.87 23.50 -21.76
CA PRO A 110 1.56 22.22 -21.66
C PRO A 110 0.93 21.25 -20.64
N TYR A 111 1.16 19.97 -20.88
CA TYR A 111 0.85 18.84 -19.98
C TYR A 111 2.12 18.20 -19.38
N MET A 112 3.23 18.93 -19.40
CA MET A 112 4.50 18.59 -18.75
C MET A 112 5.18 19.87 -18.27
N ASP A 113 6.05 19.74 -17.27
CA ASP A 113 6.73 20.85 -16.62
C ASP A 113 7.96 21.34 -17.44
N ALA A 114 8.77 22.24 -16.86
CA ALA A 114 9.56 23.25 -17.58
C ALA A 114 10.43 22.79 -18.78
N PHE A 115 10.49 23.64 -19.80
CA PHE A 115 11.18 23.38 -21.07
C PHE A 115 12.72 23.37 -20.94
N ILE A 116 13.34 22.20 -21.06
CA ILE A 116 14.79 22.11 -21.30
C ILE A 116 15.09 22.38 -22.78
N THR A 117 15.90 23.41 -23.07
CA THR A 117 16.16 23.97 -24.41
C THR A 117 16.82 23.01 -25.42
N GLY A 118 17.24 21.81 -24.99
CA GLY A 118 17.82 20.79 -25.87
C GLY A 118 16.83 20.16 -26.84
N PHE A 119 15.59 19.89 -26.39
CA PHE A 119 14.63 19.06 -27.13
C PHE A 119 14.11 19.68 -28.44
N LEU A 120 14.21 21.01 -28.61
CA LEU A 120 13.74 21.69 -29.84
C LEU A 120 14.50 21.19 -31.09
N LYS A 121 15.80 20.89 -30.97
CA LYS A 121 16.63 20.39 -32.08
C LYS A 121 16.28 18.95 -32.47
N GLU A 122 15.98 18.12 -31.48
CA GLU A 122 15.55 16.73 -31.66
C GLU A 122 14.17 16.71 -32.35
N MET A 123 13.21 17.47 -31.81
CA MET A 123 11.88 17.65 -32.38
C MET A 123 11.91 18.18 -33.82
N LEU A 124 12.78 19.15 -34.12
CA LEU A 124 12.97 19.70 -35.48
C LEU A 124 13.33 18.61 -36.49
N ARG A 125 14.34 17.79 -36.16
CA ARG A 125 14.86 16.73 -37.04
C ARG A 125 13.95 15.50 -37.11
N ASP A 126 13.51 15.01 -35.96
CA ASP A 126 12.94 13.67 -35.81
C ASP A 126 11.41 13.65 -35.78
N PHE A 127 10.76 14.82 -35.75
CA PHE A 127 9.31 14.94 -35.86
C PHE A 127 8.84 15.98 -36.88
N LEU A 128 9.23 17.25 -36.73
CA LEU A 128 8.68 18.35 -37.53
C LEU A 128 9.07 18.22 -39.02
N ALA A 129 10.36 18.01 -39.31
CA ALA A 129 10.85 17.81 -40.67
C ALA A 129 10.38 16.48 -41.29
N GLN A 130 10.19 15.45 -40.48
CA GLN A 130 9.60 14.18 -40.91
C GLN A 130 8.07 14.25 -41.06
N GLY A 131 7.41 15.34 -40.62
CA GLY A 131 5.95 15.45 -40.50
C GLY A 131 5.28 14.47 -39.52
N VAL A 132 5.88 13.31 -39.24
CA VAL A 132 5.32 12.23 -38.42
C VAL A 132 6.42 11.44 -37.71
N LEU A 133 6.19 11.15 -36.43
CA LEU A 133 6.98 10.23 -35.62
C LEU A 133 6.16 8.96 -35.31
N VAL A 134 6.81 7.80 -35.37
CA VAL A 134 6.33 6.56 -34.76
C VAL A 134 7.28 6.23 -33.59
N VAL A 135 6.72 5.99 -32.40
CA VAL A 135 7.51 5.83 -31.16
C VAL A 135 7.56 4.37 -30.72
N ASP A 136 8.53 3.64 -31.25
CA ASP A 136 8.72 2.20 -30.99
C ASP A 136 10.00 1.87 -30.17
N GLU A 137 10.82 2.88 -29.85
CA GLU A 137 12.09 2.72 -29.12
C GLU A 137 12.14 3.54 -27.81
N ARG A 138 12.86 3.02 -26.80
CA ARG A 138 13.20 3.74 -25.56
C ARG A 138 14.04 5.02 -25.77
N SER A 139 14.72 5.13 -26.92
CA SER A 139 15.50 6.30 -27.33
C SER A 139 14.64 7.56 -27.54
N LYS A 140 13.40 7.39 -28.01
CA LYS A 140 12.51 8.46 -28.47
C LYS A 140 11.40 8.81 -27.46
N THR A 141 11.44 8.22 -26.27
CA THR A 141 10.42 8.46 -25.22
C THR A 141 10.45 9.89 -24.69
N GLY A 142 11.62 10.55 -24.66
CA GLY A 142 11.73 11.97 -24.33
C GLY A 142 10.95 12.85 -25.32
N LEU A 143 11.22 12.72 -26.62
CA LEU A 143 10.50 13.45 -27.66
C LEU A 143 8.98 13.18 -27.64
N ARG A 144 8.54 11.93 -27.42
CA ARG A 144 7.12 11.58 -27.27
C ARG A 144 6.42 12.46 -26.23
N ASN A 145 7.03 12.62 -25.06
CA ASN A 145 6.47 13.41 -23.96
C ASN A 145 6.30 14.88 -24.38
N VAL A 146 7.20 15.44 -25.18
CA VAL A 146 7.06 16.82 -25.71
C VAL A 146 6.00 16.92 -26.81
N LEU A 147 5.76 15.87 -27.61
CA LEU A 147 4.70 15.88 -28.63
C LEU A 147 3.29 15.87 -28.02
N ASP A 148 3.02 14.97 -27.07
CA ASP A 148 1.76 14.99 -26.32
C ASP A 148 1.70 16.19 -25.35
N GLY A 149 2.82 16.55 -24.74
CA GLY A 149 2.91 17.56 -23.70
C GLY A 149 2.84 19.01 -24.20
N VAL A 150 3.19 19.30 -25.46
CA VAL A 150 3.25 20.69 -25.99
C VAL A 150 2.54 20.85 -27.33
N LEU A 151 2.87 20.03 -28.33
CA LEU A 151 2.40 20.27 -29.71
C LEU A 151 0.94 19.86 -29.92
N LYS A 152 0.48 18.87 -29.16
CA LYS A 152 -0.91 18.40 -29.12
C LYS A 152 -1.87 19.42 -28.49
N PRO A 153 -1.63 20.00 -27.29
CA PRO A 153 -2.47 21.08 -26.79
C PRO A 153 -2.53 22.27 -27.76
N MET A 154 -1.40 22.68 -28.35
CA MET A 154 -1.39 23.71 -29.40
C MET A 154 -2.19 23.38 -30.70
N GLY A 155 -2.78 22.17 -30.79
CA GLY A 155 -3.60 21.73 -31.92
C GLY A 155 -2.80 21.50 -33.21
N LEU A 156 -1.49 21.30 -33.10
CA LEU A 156 -0.58 21.18 -34.25
C LEU A 156 -0.42 19.73 -34.71
N VAL A 157 -0.77 18.78 -33.84
CA VAL A 157 -0.48 17.34 -34.00
C VAL A 157 -1.72 16.50 -33.72
N ARG A 158 -2.05 15.64 -34.67
CA ARG A 158 -3.08 14.59 -34.56
C ARG A 158 -2.41 13.29 -34.11
N ASN A 159 -2.42 13.03 -32.79
CA ASN A 159 -1.99 11.75 -32.22
C ASN A 159 -2.96 10.62 -32.63
N LYS A 160 -2.42 9.45 -32.99
CA LYS A 160 -3.14 8.18 -33.21
C LYS A 160 -2.31 7.00 -32.66
N GLY A 161 -2.25 6.87 -31.34
CA GLY A 161 -1.50 5.81 -30.64
C GLY A 161 -0.02 6.18 -30.52
N ASN A 162 0.88 5.28 -30.93
CA ASN A 162 2.33 5.59 -31.02
C ASN A 162 2.70 6.45 -32.23
N ARG A 163 1.72 6.80 -33.10
CA ARG A 163 1.89 7.56 -34.34
C ARG A 163 1.42 9.00 -34.14
N TYR A 164 2.32 9.97 -34.29
CA TYR A 164 2.04 11.40 -34.12
C TYR A 164 2.05 12.05 -35.48
N GLU A 165 0.99 12.76 -35.87
CA GLU A 165 0.90 13.36 -37.21
C GLU A 165 0.83 14.88 -37.14
N LEU A 166 1.86 15.57 -37.64
CA LEU A 166 1.81 17.01 -37.84
C LEU A 166 0.70 17.34 -38.85
N GLN A 167 -0.31 18.05 -38.37
CA GLN A 167 -1.52 18.33 -39.13
C GLN A 167 -2.25 19.52 -38.54
N ILE A 168 -2.17 20.64 -39.24
CA ILE A 168 -2.90 21.86 -38.94
C ILE A 168 -3.99 22.05 -39.99
N HIS A 169 -5.13 22.58 -39.59
CA HIS A 169 -6.17 23.09 -40.49
C HIS A 169 -6.36 24.58 -40.18
N PRO A 170 -5.85 25.52 -40.99
CA PRO A 170 -5.86 26.96 -40.65
C PRO A 170 -7.23 27.58 -40.37
N ARG A 171 -8.32 26.98 -40.85
CA ARG A 171 -9.70 27.41 -40.57
C ARG A 171 -10.34 26.74 -39.34
N ARG A 172 -9.73 25.70 -38.76
CA ARG A 172 -10.24 24.96 -37.58
C ARG A 172 -9.32 25.04 -36.36
N ASN A 173 -8.00 25.03 -36.55
CA ASN A 173 -7.06 25.38 -35.48
C ASN A 173 -7.16 26.89 -35.23
N GLU A 174 -7.65 27.25 -34.06
CA GLU A 174 -7.96 28.63 -33.69
C GLU A 174 -6.71 29.51 -33.48
N LEU A 175 -5.61 28.93 -32.98
CA LEU A 175 -4.33 29.62 -32.83
C LEU A 175 -3.73 29.94 -34.20
N ALA A 176 -3.79 28.98 -35.14
CA ALA A 176 -3.40 29.20 -36.53
C ALA A 176 -4.31 30.23 -37.23
N ARG A 177 -5.62 30.20 -36.96
CA ARG A 177 -6.56 31.21 -37.48
C ARG A 177 -6.18 32.61 -36.99
N VAL A 178 -5.97 32.80 -35.69
CA VAL A 178 -5.55 34.09 -35.10
C VAL A 178 -4.16 34.51 -35.60
N PHE A 179 -3.25 33.57 -35.86
CA PHE A 179 -1.97 33.84 -36.52
C PHE A 179 -2.17 34.42 -37.93
N PHE A 180 -3.03 33.81 -38.76
CA PHE A 180 -3.33 34.32 -40.11
C PHE A 180 -4.16 35.61 -40.13
N GLU A 181 -5.02 35.83 -39.13
CA GLU A 181 -5.75 37.08 -38.93
C GLU A 181 -4.80 38.22 -38.54
N THR A 182 -3.85 37.96 -37.62
CA THR A 182 -2.78 38.91 -37.24
C THR A 182 -1.87 39.25 -38.42
N MET A 183 -1.63 38.27 -39.31
CA MET A 183 -0.84 38.45 -40.53
C MET A 183 -1.54 39.33 -41.58
N ALA A 184 -2.88 39.37 -41.57
CA ALA A 184 -3.74 39.95 -42.61
C ALA A 184 -3.36 39.46 -44.03
N ASP A 185 -3.81 40.16 -45.08
CA ASP A 185 -3.46 39.86 -46.48
C ASP A 185 -2.12 40.48 -46.92
N ARG A 186 -1.20 40.73 -45.97
CA ARG A 186 0.18 41.12 -46.25
C ARG A 186 0.91 39.93 -46.89
N LYS A 187 1.55 40.15 -48.05
CA LYS A 187 2.33 39.10 -48.75
C LYS A 187 3.42 38.50 -47.85
N THR A 188 4.04 39.32 -47.01
CA THR A 188 4.98 38.90 -45.97
C THR A 188 4.91 39.77 -44.72
N VAL A 189 5.15 39.20 -43.54
CA VAL A 189 5.18 39.89 -42.23
C VAL A 189 6.46 39.52 -41.46
N PRO A 190 7.10 40.45 -40.71
CA PRO A 190 8.26 40.19 -39.85
C PRO A 190 8.00 39.21 -38.70
N LEU A 191 9.03 38.46 -38.29
CA LEU A 191 8.89 37.42 -37.27
C LEU A 191 8.66 37.95 -35.84
N GLU A 192 9.35 39.02 -35.43
CA GLU A 192 9.26 39.57 -34.06
C GLU A 192 7.92 40.28 -33.80
N GLU A 193 7.38 40.94 -34.83
CA GLU A 193 6.05 41.57 -34.84
C GLU A 193 4.94 40.54 -34.51
N MET A 194 5.07 39.34 -35.08
CA MET A 194 4.17 38.21 -34.81
C MET A 194 4.34 37.63 -33.40
N TYR A 195 5.55 37.57 -32.85
CA TYR A 195 5.80 37.03 -31.51
C TYR A 195 5.12 37.88 -30.42
N TRP A 196 5.42 39.18 -30.36
CA TRP A 196 4.95 40.04 -29.26
C TRP A 196 3.42 40.17 -29.23
N SER A 197 2.80 40.24 -30.41
CA SER A 197 1.34 40.23 -30.58
C SER A 197 0.70 39.01 -29.93
N LEU A 198 1.25 37.81 -30.17
CA LEU A 198 0.72 36.55 -29.63
C LEU A 198 1.12 36.31 -28.16
N ARG A 199 2.28 36.83 -27.71
CA ARG A 199 2.74 36.74 -26.32
C ARG A 199 1.86 37.55 -25.35
N LYS A 200 1.32 38.68 -25.79
CA LYS A 200 0.49 39.59 -24.96
C LYS A 200 -1.02 39.42 -25.17
N GLY A 201 -1.45 38.84 -26.30
CA GLY A 201 -2.84 38.51 -26.61
C GLY A 201 -3.42 37.35 -25.77
N GLU A 202 -4.64 36.92 -26.12
CA GLU A 202 -5.47 35.97 -25.34
C GLU A 202 -4.84 34.59 -25.10
N TYR A 203 -3.83 34.22 -25.88
CA TYR A 203 -3.10 32.95 -25.77
C TYR A 203 -1.87 33.04 -24.86
N GLY A 204 -1.39 34.24 -24.49
CA GLY A 204 -0.22 34.40 -23.63
C GLY A 204 1.06 33.71 -24.13
N LEU A 205 1.19 33.50 -25.44
CA LEU A 205 2.06 32.48 -26.06
C LEU A 205 3.54 32.64 -25.69
N LEU A 206 4.14 31.64 -25.04
CA LEU A 206 5.56 31.66 -24.64
C LEU A 206 6.47 31.46 -25.85
N MET A 207 7.72 31.95 -25.80
CA MET A 207 8.66 31.88 -26.93
C MET A 207 8.85 30.45 -27.49
N PRO A 208 9.06 29.38 -26.69
CA PRO A 208 9.18 28.02 -27.23
C PRO A 208 7.92 27.57 -27.97
N GLN A 209 6.73 27.93 -27.46
CA GLN A 209 5.45 27.65 -28.12
C GLN A 209 5.33 28.43 -29.43
N PHE A 210 5.75 29.70 -29.49
CA PHE A 210 5.73 30.49 -30.72
C PHE A 210 6.66 29.90 -31.80
N GLU A 211 7.89 29.51 -31.45
CA GLU A 211 8.80 28.87 -32.41
C GLU A 211 8.19 27.57 -32.97
N ILE A 212 7.65 26.74 -32.08
CA ILE A 212 6.96 25.48 -32.42
C ILE A 212 5.76 25.71 -33.36
N LEU A 213 4.93 26.74 -33.11
CA LEU A 213 3.78 27.09 -33.95
C LEU A 213 4.21 27.43 -35.39
N VAL A 214 5.19 28.32 -35.54
CA VAL A 214 5.66 28.79 -36.85
C VAL A 214 6.31 27.64 -37.62
N LEU A 215 7.15 26.83 -36.97
CA LEU A 215 7.78 25.66 -37.57
C LEU A 215 6.75 24.61 -38.01
N ALA A 216 5.75 24.31 -37.17
CA ALA A 216 4.68 23.37 -37.52
C ALA A 216 3.84 23.82 -38.72
N LEU A 217 3.54 25.12 -38.81
CA LEU A 217 2.84 25.72 -39.96
C LEU A 217 3.69 25.70 -41.25
N LEU A 218 5.01 25.82 -41.15
CA LEU A 218 5.94 25.70 -42.28
C LEU A 218 5.99 24.26 -42.81
N PHE A 219 6.22 23.27 -41.94
CA PHE A 219 6.30 21.86 -42.35
C PHE A 219 4.96 21.23 -42.78
N THR A 220 3.82 21.82 -42.40
CA THR A 220 2.50 21.43 -42.93
C THR A 220 2.13 22.10 -44.26
N GLY A 221 3.00 22.96 -44.81
CA GLY A 221 2.78 23.63 -46.09
C GLY A 221 1.79 24.81 -46.04
N HIS A 222 1.39 25.26 -44.84
CA HIS A 222 0.51 26.44 -44.68
C HIS A 222 1.29 27.76 -44.68
N LEU A 223 2.58 27.72 -44.31
CA LEU A 223 3.49 28.85 -44.38
C LEU A 223 4.68 28.63 -45.32
N VAL A 224 5.30 29.74 -45.73
CA VAL A 224 6.61 29.80 -46.42
C VAL A 224 7.52 30.75 -45.65
N ALA A 225 8.77 30.37 -45.37
CA ALA A 225 9.74 31.21 -44.65
C ALA A 225 10.74 31.90 -45.58
N TYR A 226 11.09 33.14 -45.26
CA TYR A 226 11.99 33.98 -46.04
C TYR A 226 13.18 34.48 -45.23
N LYS A 227 14.33 34.61 -45.90
CA LYS A 227 15.49 35.39 -45.45
C LYS A 227 15.66 36.57 -46.42
N ALA A 228 15.23 37.75 -45.98
CA ALA A 228 14.95 38.91 -46.82
C ALA A 228 13.97 38.56 -47.98
N ILE A 229 14.50 38.18 -49.14
CA ILE A 229 13.73 37.86 -50.36
C ILE A 229 13.80 36.35 -50.71
N GLN A 230 14.80 35.62 -50.20
CA GLN A 230 15.00 34.20 -50.55
C GLN A 230 14.12 33.28 -49.69
N ARG A 231 13.38 32.35 -50.33
CA ARG A 231 12.61 31.29 -49.68
C ARG A 231 13.56 30.21 -49.13
N LYS A 232 13.43 29.86 -47.85
CA LYS A 232 14.12 28.69 -47.27
C LYS A 232 13.45 27.38 -47.68
N SER A 233 14.22 26.30 -47.80
CA SER A 233 13.67 24.94 -47.95
C SER A 233 13.29 24.31 -46.60
N PRO A 234 12.46 23.24 -46.59
CA PRO A 234 12.19 22.45 -45.38
C PRO A 234 13.48 21.91 -44.73
N ASP A 235 14.46 21.47 -45.52
CA ASP A 235 15.74 20.92 -45.01
C ASP A 235 16.60 21.99 -44.32
N GLU A 236 16.61 23.21 -44.84
CA GLU A 236 17.28 24.34 -44.20
C GLU A 236 16.61 24.71 -42.87
N LEU A 237 15.27 24.67 -42.82
CA LEU A 237 14.49 24.88 -41.60
C LEU A 237 14.72 23.75 -40.59
N ALA A 238 14.84 22.50 -41.03
CA ALA A 238 15.15 21.35 -40.17
C ALA A 238 16.53 21.50 -39.51
N ARG A 239 17.52 22.01 -40.25
CA ARG A 239 18.89 22.23 -39.76
C ARG A 239 19.05 23.49 -38.91
N THR A 240 18.32 24.57 -39.20
CA THR A 240 18.56 25.91 -38.58
C THR A 240 17.43 26.39 -37.68
N GLY A 241 16.27 25.73 -37.68
CA GLY A 241 15.05 26.27 -37.09
C GLY A 241 14.69 27.63 -37.70
N LEU A 242 14.18 28.53 -36.87
CA LEU A 242 13.87 29.91 -37.27
C LEU A 242 15.11 30.83 -37.34
N LYS A 243 16.32 30.34 -37.04
CA LYS A 243 17.52 31.20 -37.04
C LYS A 243 17.79 31.75 -38.45
N GLY A 244 17.84 33.08 -38.55
CA GLY A 244 17.98 33.78 -39.83
C GLY A 244 16.75 33.68 -40.75
N VAL A 245 15.56 33.39 -40.22
CA VAL A 245 14.27 33.74 -40.86
C VAL A 245 13.94 35.18 -40.49
N THR A 246 13.56 35.99 -41.47
CA THR A 246 13.15 37.38 -41.25
C THR A 246 11.64 37.57 -41.35
N SER A 247 10.96 36.77 -42.19
CA SER A 247 9.56 36.97 -42.56
C SER A 247 8.89 35.70 -43.12
N LEU A 248 7.54 35.70 -43.22
CA LEU A 248 6.69 34.52 -43.51
C LEU A 248 5.62 34.80 -44.61
N GLY A 249 5.09 33.79 -45.32
CA GLY A 249 4.02 33.82 -46.38
C GLY A 249 3.10 32.56 -46.40
N ARG A 250 2.16 32.35 -47.36
CA ARG A 250 1.08 31.28 -47.41
C ARG A 250 1.30 30.12 -48.48
N GLY A 251 0.43 29.08 -48.61
CA GLY A 251 0.62 27.82 -49.43
C GLY A 251 -0.54 27.23 -50.34
N GLU A 252 -0.45 25.94 -50.80
CA GLU A 252 -0.95 25.40 -52.14
C GLU A 252 -1.74 24.01 -52.18
N ILE A 253 -2.20 23.47 -53.35
CA ILE A 253 -3.24 22.37 -53.56
C ILE A 253 -2.86 21.18 -54.54
N LEU A 254 -3.61 20.05 -54.55
CA LEU A 254 -3.56 18.86 -55.47
C LEU A 254 -4.13 19.01 -56.90
N ASP A 255 -3.72 18.07 -57.78
CA ASP A 255 -4.03 18.03 -59.23
C ASP A 255 -5.22 17.08 -59.57
N GLU A 256 -5.59 16.99 -60.85
CA GLU A 256 -6.92 16.48 -61.26
C GLU A 256 -7.02 14.99 -61.61
N ASP A 257 -6.05 14.38 -62.31
CA ASP A 257 -6.05 12.94 -62.66
C ASP A 257 -6.23 12.04 -61.43
N ILE A 258 -5.44 12.33 -60.38
CA ILE A 258 -5.40 11.56 -59.14
C ILE A 258 -6.69 11.72 -58.32
N ARG A 259 -7.48 12.78 -58.57
CA ARG A 259 -8.80 13.00 -57.96
C ARG A 259 -9.82 11.96 -58.44
N ASN A 260 -9.72 11.50 -59.68
CA ASN A 260 -10.64 10.51 -60.26
C ASN A 260 -10.31 9.09 -59.76
N ALA A 261 -9.02 8.74 -59.70
CA ALA A 261 -8.57 7.45 -59.17
C ALA A 261 -8.90 7.24 -57.66
N LEU A 262 -9.25 8.31 -56.93
CA LEU A 262 -9.73 8.24 -55.56
C LEU A 262 -11.08 7.50 -55.42
N GLN A 263 -11.92 7.51 -56.45
CA GLN A 263 -13.31 7.07 -56.35
C GLN A 263 -13.46 5.54 -56.30
N GLU A 264 -12.50 4.80 -56.84
CA GLU A 264 -12.58 3.34 -57.06
C GLU A 264 -12.00 2.49 -55.92
N GLN A 265 -11.35 3.10 -54.92
CA GLN A 265 -10.59 2.39 -53.89
C GLN A 265 -11.51 1.81 -52.77
N PRO A 266 -11.66 0.47 -52.64
CA PRO A 266 -12.60 -0.13 -51.69
C PRO A 266 -12.25 0.14 -50.22
N LEU A 267 -10.99 0.38 -49.88
CA LEU A 267 -10.55 0.67 -48.51
C LEU A 267 -10.73 2.13 -48.06
N LEU A 268 -11.28 3.01 -48.92
CA LEU A 268 -11.61 4.39 -48.57
C LEU A 268 -13.07 4.55 -48.11
N PRO A 269 -13.36 5.36 -47.08
CA PRO A 269 -14.72 5.70 -46.68
C PRO A 269 -15.52 6.35 -47.82
N ASP A 270 -16.71 5.82 -48.11
CA ASP A 270 -17.53 6.20 -49.27
C ASP A 270 -17.82 7.71 -49.33
N LYS A 271 -17.97 8.35 -48.16
CA LYS A 271 -18.17 9.80 -48.02
C LYS A 271 -17.12 10.67 -48.72
N TYR A 272 -15.91 10.18 -48.98
CA TYR A 272 -14.88 10.95 -49.70
C TYR A 272 -14.76 10.63 -51.18
N ARG A 273 -15.44 9.59 -51.68
CA ARG A 273 -15.39 9.20 -53.10
C ARG A 273 -16.08 10.23 -53.99
N ASN A 274 -17.03 11.02 -53.48
CA ASN A 274 -17.89 11.91 -54.27
C ASN A 274 -17.85 13.41 -53.86
N ILE A 275 -16.79 13.88 -53.18
CA ILE A 275 -16.69 15.28 -52.70
C ILE A 275 -15.58 16.06 -53.45
N PRO A 276 -15.82 17.32 -53.89
CA PRO A 276 -14.80 18.14 -54.52
C PRO A 276 -13.60 18.42 -53.59
N LEU A 277 -12.39 18.28 -54.16
CA LEU A 277 -11.15 18.45 -53.40
C LEU A 277 -10.80 19.93 -53.19
N THR A 278 -10.57 20.28 -51.93
CA THR A 278 -10.06 21.57 -51.47
C THR A 278 -8.87 21.32 -50.55
N LEU A 279 -8.03 22.32 -50.30
CA LEU A 279 -6.90 22.22 -49.35
C LEU A 279 -7.34 21.65 -47.98
N ALA A 280 -8.57 21.94 -47.53
CA ALA A 280 -9.13 21.40 -46.30
C ALA A 280 -9.64 19.96 -46.44
N SER A 281 -10.41 19.62 -47.49
CA SER A 281 -10.95 18.25 -47.67
C SER A 281 -9.88 17.23 -48.07
N GLN A 282 -8.86 17.65 -48.82
CA GLN A 282 -7.61 16.91 -49.07
C GLN A 282 -6.90 16.54 -47.76
N GLN A 283 -6.71 17.53 -46.87
CA GLN A 283 -6.05 17.32 -45.58
C GLN A 283 -6.90 16.44 -44.64
N ASP A 284 -8.24 16.59 -44.66
CA ASP A 284 -9.17 15.75 -43.90
C ASP A 284 -9.12 14.28 -44.34
N LEU A 285 -9.25 14.04 -45.65
CA LEU A 285 -9.11 12.72 -46.26
C LEU A 285 -7.77 12.07 -45.87
N TRP A 286 -6.65 12.79 -46.00
CA TRP A 286 -5.35 12.24 -45.64
C TRP A 286 -5.25 11.88 -44.15
N SER A 287 -5.83 12.67 -43.23
CA SER A 287 -5.94 12.24 -41.83
C SER A 287 -6.71 10.93 -41.67
N GLU A 288 -7.80 10.73 -42.40
CA GLU A 288 -8.70 9.59 -42.16
C GLU A 288 -8.10 8.29 -42.70
N VAL A 289 -7.49 8.30 -43.88
CA VAL A 289 -6.65 7.18 -44.37
C VAL A 289 -5.55 6.85 -43.37
N ARG A 290 -4.85 7.88 -42.87
CA ARG A 290 -3.83 7.72 -41.84
C ARG A 290 -4.40 7.27 -40.48
N ALA A 291 -5.72 7.33 -40.25
CA ALA A 291 -6.39 6.95 -39.00
C ALA A 291 -7.00 5.54 -39.01
N LEU A 292 -7.48 5.09 -40.16
CA LEU A 292 -8.04 3.75 -40.31
C LEU A 292 -6.95 2.68 -40.25
N LYS A 293 -5.74 2.97 -40.77
CA LYS A 293 -4.58 2.08 -40.77
C LYS A 293 -4.33 1.33 -39.44
N PRO A 294 -4.10 1.99 -38.28
CA PRO A 294 -3.83 1.27 -37.03
C PRO A 294 -4.99 0.33 -36.63
N LYS A 295 -6.24 0.81 -36.68
CA LYS A 295 -7.41 0.00 -36.31
C LYS A 295 -7.60 -1.20 -37.25
N ALA A 296 -7.47 -0.99 -38.57
CA ALA A 296 -7.58 -2.06 -39.56
C ALA A 296 -6.49 -3.12 -39.35
N MET A 297 -5.24 -2.72 -39.11
CA MET A 297 -4.16 -3.66 -38.80
C MET A 297 -4.38 -4.40 -37.47
N GLU A 298 -4.88 -3.72 -36.43
CA GLU A 298 -5.18 -4.31 -35.13
C GLU A 298 -6.33 -5.34 -35.21
N GLN A 299 -7.43 -5.03 -35.90
CA GLN A 299 -8.53 -5.97 -36.12
C GLN A 299 -8.06 -7.22 -36.88
N LEU A 300 -7.31 -7.04 -37.98
CA LEU A 300 -6.76 -8.12 -38.79
C LEU A 300 -5.81 -9.03 -37.99
N LEU A 301 -4.96 -8.45 -37.12
CA LEU A 301 -4.06 -9.21 -36.24
C LEU A 301 -4.80 -9.89 -35.09
N THR A 302 -5.86 -9.27 -34.56
CA THR A 302 -6.69 -9.84 -33.48
C THR A 302 -7.52 -11.02 -33.99
N LEU A 303 -8.11 -10.92 -35.18
CA LEU A 303 -8.79 -12.04 -35.82
C LEU A 303 -7.82 -13.20 -36.07
N LYS A 304 -6.60 -12.90 -36.54
CA LYS A 304 -5.53 -13.90 -36.70
C LYS A 304 -5.12 -14.59 -35.39
N SER A 305 -5.20 -13.94 -34.22
CA SER A 305 -4.93 -14.59 -32.92
C SER A 305 -6.14 -15.39 -32.39
N ARG A 306 -7.38 -14.92 -32.58
CA ARG A 306 -8.61 -15.67 -32.22
C ARG A 306 -8.74 -16.96 -33.03
N ILE A 307 -8.30 -16.96 -34.28
CA ILE A 307 -8.16 -18.16 -35.13
C ILE A 307 -7.23 -19.21 -34.48
N VAL A 308 -6.07 -18.80 -33.97
CA VAL A 308 -5.13 -19.72 -33.27
C VAL A 308 -5.73 -20.27 -31.98
N TRP A 309 -6.47 -19.45 -31.22
CA TRP A 309 -7.20 -19.90 -30.03
C TRP A 309 -8.24 -20.98 -30.39
N ALA A 310 -9.16 -20.71 -31.33
CA ALA A 310 -10.21 -21.67 -31.68
C ALA A 310 -9.66 -22.97 -32.27
N ALA A 311 -8.61 -22.89 -33.09
CA ALA A 311 -7.95 -24.06 -33.69
C ALA A 311 -7.35 -25.05 -32.66
N SER A 312 -7.16 -24.63 -31.39
CA SER A 312 -6.65 -25.51 -30.33
C SER A 312 -7.71 -26.46 -29.73
N PHE A 313 -9.01 -26.14 -29.86
CA PHE A 313 -10.08 -26.93 -29.27
C PHE A 313 -10.56 -28.05 -30.21
N GLN A 314 -10.78 -29.25 -29.69
CA GLN A 314 -11.28 -30.38 -30.50
C GLN A 314 -12.66 -30.10 -31.12
N ALA A 315 -13.44 -29.18 -30.56
CA ALA A 315 -14.74 -28.75 -31.07
C ALA A 315 -14.68 -27.98 -32.41
N PHE A 316 -13.53 -27.42 -32.80
CA PHE A 316 -13.38 -26.56 -33.99
C PHE A 316 -12.25 -27.01 -34.96
N LYS A 317 -11.81 -28.27 -34.82
CA LYS A 317 -10.62 -28.84 -35.48
C LYS A 317 -10.66 -28.86 -37.02
N THR A 318 -11.85 -28.77 -37.62
CA THR A 318 -12.09 -29.02 -39.06
C THR A 318 -12.30 -27.75 -39.90
N PHE A 319 -12.24 -26.55 -39.29
CA PHE A 319 -12.52 -25.26 -39.94
C PHE A 319 -11.35 -24.81 -40.86
N PRO A 320 -11.59 -24.13 -42.01
CA PRO A 320 -10.57 -23.80 -43.02
C PRO A 320 -9.66 -22.60 -42.66
N TRP A 321 -8.98 -22.66 -41.50
CA TRP A 321 -8.21 -21.55 -40.94
C TRP A 321 -7.08 -20.98 -41.82
N LYS A 322 -6.54 -21.75 -42.79
CA LYS A 322 -5.38 -21.37 -43.60
C LYS A 322 -5.68 -20.32 -44.68
N GLU A 323 -6.81 -20.46 -45.37
CA GLU A 323 -7.18 -19.57 -46.49
C GLU A 323 -7.52 -18.16 -45.98
N LEU A 324 -8.30 -18.10 -44.89
CA LEU A 324 -8.62 -16.88 -44.17
C LEU A 324 -7.37 -16.11 -43.70
N GLN A 325 -6.29 -16.81 -43.34
CA GLN A 325 -5.02 -16.16 -42.97
C GLN A 325 -4.33 -15.47 -44.17
N ALA A 326 -4.43 -16.03 -45.38
CA ALA A 326 -3.81 -15.46 -46.58
C ALA A 326 -4.54 -14.19 -47.09
N ASP A 327 -5.87 -14.16 -46.99
CA ASP A 327 -6.67 -12.96 -47.27
C ASP A 327 -6.30 -11.80 -46.31
N ILE A 328 -6.17 -12.11 -45.01
CA ILE A 328 -5.71 -11.16 -43.98
C ILE A 328 -4.33 -10.57 -44.34
N GLU A 329 -3.39 -11.39 -44.80
CA GLU A 329 -2.03 -10.96 -45.13
C GLU A 329 -1.97 -10.05 -46.37
N THR A 330 -2.86 -10.24 -47.34
CA THR A 330 -3.01 -9.32 -48.49
C THR A 330 -3.44 -7.92 -48.02
N LEU A 331 -4.48 -7.85 -47.17
CA LEU A 331 -5.04 -6.59 -46.70
C LEU A 331 -4.03 -5.78 -45.86
N LEU A 332 -3.21 -6.48 -45.06
CA LEU A 332 -2.12 -5.86 -44.29
C LEU A 332 -1.08 -5.18 -45.20
N ALA A 333 -0.76 -5.73 -46.37
CA ALA A 333 0.21 -5.15 -47.30
C ALA A 333 -0.27 -3.81 -47.90
N GLN A 334 -1.52 -3.74 -48.37
CA GLN A 334 -2.08 -2.50 -48.94
C GLN A 334 -2.12 -1.35 -47.92
N TRP A 335 -2.35 -1.63 -46.63
CA TRP A 335 -2.26 -0.61 -45.59
C TRP A 335 -0.82 -0.12 -45.33
N GLN A 336 0.23 -0.86 -45.70
CA GLN A 336 1.61 -0.44 -45.45
C GLN A 336 2.02 0.81 -46.24
N GLU A 337 1.60 0.95 -47.51
CA GLU A 337 1.98 2.10 -48.38
C GLU A 337 1.47 3.47 -47.92
N VAL A 338 0.59 3.55 -46.91
CA VAL A 338 0.26 4.81 -46.22
C VAL A 338 1.47 5.29 -45.40
N LYS A 339 2.44 5.87 -46.10
CA LYS A 339 3.64 6.54 -45.57
C LYS A 339 3.27 7.90 -45.00
N VAL A 340 3.52 8.04 -43.71
CA VAL A 340 2.83 9.04 -42.89
C VAL A 340 3.38 10.45 -43.07
N SER A 341 4.69 10.52 -43.27
CA SER A 341 5.56 11.70 -43.27
C SER A 341 5.28 12.69 -44.39
N LEU A 342 4.63 12.24 -45.46
CA LEU A 342 4.41 13.03 -46.66
C LEU A 342 3.27 14.05 -46.46
N PRO A 343 3.43 15.29 -46.99
CA PRO A 343 2.33 16.24 -47.10
C PRO A 343 1.11 15.65 -47.82
N SER A 344 -0.08 16.19 -47.57
CA SER A 344 -1.34 15.59 -48.06
C SER A 344 -1.52 15.56 -49.58
N LYS A 345 -0.68 16.28 -50.34
CA LYS A 345 -0.54 16.07 -51.78
C LYS A 345 0.15 14.73 -52.03
N GLU A 346 1.48 14.70 -51.93
CA GLU A 346 2.35 13.56 -52.24
C GLU A 346 1.93 12.24 -51.55
N GLY A 347 1.42 12.31 -50.31
CA GLY A 347 0.98 11.14 -49.55
C GLY A 347 -0.22 10.40 -50.16
N LEU A 348 -1.22 11.13 -50.67
CA LEU A 348 -2.40 10.52 -51.29
C LEU A 348 -2.07 9.90 -52.65
N GLU A 349 -1.19 10.54 -53.43
CA GLU A 349 -0.78 10.08 -54.77
C GLU A 349 -0.20 8.66 -54.76
N ARG A 350 0.53 8.28 -53.69
CA ARG A 350 1.12 6.94 -53.54
C ARG A 350 0.07 5.86 -53.21
N PHE A 351 -0.77 6.11 -52.21
CA PHE A 351 -1.72 5.11 -51.70
C PHE A 351 -2.73 4.67 -52.77
N ILE A 352 -3.22 5.62 -53.56
CA ILE A 352 -4.18 5.39 -54.65
C ILE A 352 -3.54 4.53 -55.75
N ARG A 353 -2.30 4.84 -56.15
CA ARG A 353 -1.56 4.08 -57.17
C ARG A 353 -1.28 2.63 -56.76
N ALA A 354 -0.97 2.38 -55.49
CA ALA A 354 -0.70 1.03 -54.98
C ALA A 354 -1.93 0.11 -55.07
N GLY A 355 -3.11 0.61 -54.65
CA GLY A 355 -4.32 -0.20 -54.61
C GLY A 355 -4.87 -0.60 -55.98
N ARG A 356 -4.48 0.11 -57.05
CA ARG A 356 -4.82 -0.22 -58.45
C ARG A 356 -4.08 -1.46 -58.97
N ALA A 357 -3.19 -2.07 -58.18
CA ALA A 357 -2.39 -3.23 -58.57
C ALA A 357 -2.96 -4.61 -58.18
N ASP A 358 -3.95 -4.70 -57.27
CA ASP A 358 -4.66 -5.96 -56.94
C ASP A 358 -6.16 -5.85 -57.31
N PRO A 359 -6.60 -6.47 -58.42
CA PRO A 359 -8.00 -6.41 -58.86
C PRO A 359 -9.01 -7.09 -57.92
N LEU A 360 -8.57 -8.02 -57.05
CA LEU A 360 -9.47 -8.83 -56.21
C LEU A 360 -9.54 -8.35 -54.75
N LEU A 361 -9.01 -7.16 -54.46
CA LEU A 361 -8.92 -6.59 -53.11
C LEU A 361 -10.27 -6.51 -52.36
N ALA A 362 -11.37 -6.32 -53.09
CA ALA A 362 -12.71 -6.19 -52.49
C ALA A 362 -13.29 -7.53 -51.99
N GLU A 363 -13.15 -8.63 -52.76
CA GLU A 363 -13.69 -9.94 -52.39
C GLU A 363 -13.02 -10.52 -51.13
N LYS A 364 -11.69 -10.30 -51.02
CA LYS A 364 -10.90 -10.71 -49.86
C LYS A 364 -11.37 -10.04 -48.57
N ALA A 365 -11.83 -8.78 -48.64
CA ALA A 365 -12.29 -8.03 -47.48
C ALA A 365 -13.60 -8.58 -46.87
N GLU A 366 -14.56 -8.98 -47.70
CA GLU A 366 -15.85 -9.49 -47.20
C GLU A 366 -15.73 -10.90 -46.58
N ARG A 367 -14.84 -11.78 -47.11
CA ARG A 367 -14.58 -13.09 -46.47
C ARG A 367 -14.01 -12.95 -45.05
N VAL A 368 -13.09 -12.00 -44.85
CA VAL A 368 -12.49 -11.74 -43.54
C VAL A 368 -13.52 -11.23 -42.53
N LYS A 369 -14.41 -10.35 -42.96
CA LYS A 369 -15.52 -9.78 -42.17
C LYS A 369 -16.56 -10.82 -41.75
N ALA A 370 -16.87 -11.80 -42.61
CA ALA A 370 -17.79 -12.89 -42.26
C ALA A 370 -17.27 -13.76 -41.09
N ALA A 371 -15.94 -13.92 -40.96
CA ALA A 371 -15.35 -14.69 -39.89
C ALA A 371 -15.45 -14.02 -38.50
N GLU A 372 -15.53 -12.68 -38.42
CA GLU A 372 -15.64 -11.97 -37.13
C GLU A 372 -16.91 -12.37 -36.36
N GLY A 373 -18.04 -12.55 -37.04
CA GLY A 373 -19.34 -12.87 -36.43
C GLY A 373 -19.46 -14.29 -35.85
N PHE A 374 -18.76 -15.28 -36.43
CA PHE A 374 -18.71 -16.65 -35.86
C PHE A 374 -18.19 -16.64 -34.41
N PHE A 375 -17.16 -15.82 -34.16
CA PHE A 375 -16.50 -15.72 -32.86
C PHE A 375 -17.33 -15.03 -31.76
N GLU A 376 -18.57 -14.61 -32.01
CA GLU A 376 -19.50 -14.14 -30.97
C GLU A 376 -20.22 -15.30 -30.24
N THR A 377 -20.28 -16.49 -30.85
CA THR A 377 -21.05 -17.63 -30.31
C THR A 377 -20.20 -18.80 -29.80
N ALA A 378 -18.91 -18.84 -30.17
CA ALA A 378 -18.02 -19.98 -29.96
C ALA A 378 -17.89 -20.47 -28.51
N GLU A 379 -17.89 -19.57 -27.51
CA GLU A 379 -17.76 -19.94 -26.09
C GLU A 379 -18.96 -20.73 -25.56
N ARG A 380 -20.18 -20.42 -26.02
CA ARG A 380 -21.41 -21.14 -25.61
C ARG A 380 -21.44 -22.55 -26.18
N LEU A 381 -20.98 -22.71 -27.42
CA LEU A 381 -20.82 -24.02 -28.06
C LEU A 381 -19.76 -24.88 -27.35
N LEU A 382 -18.68 -24.26 -26.84
CA LEU A 382 -17.66 -24.95 -26.04
C LEU A 382 -18.23 -25.47 -24.70
N PHE A 383 -19.07 -24.70 -24.00
CA PHE A 383 -19.74 -25.15 -22.77
C PHE A 383 -20.63 -26.38 -23.01
N VAL A 384 -21.45 -26.38 -24.07
CA VAL A 384 -22.28 -27.54 -24.43
C VAL A 384 -21.43 -28.80 -24.67
N TYR A 385 -20.32 -28.66 -25.40
CA TYR A 385 -19.39 -29.76 -25.64
C TYR A 385 -18.77 -30.30 -24.34
N GLN A 386 -18.37 -29.41 -23.42
CA GLN A 386 -17.81 -29.78 -22.11
C GLN A 386 -18.82 -30.53 -21.23
N TYR A 387 -20.05 -30.03 -21.11
CA TYR A 387 -21.09 -30.68 -20.30
C TYR A 387 -21.38 -32.12 -20.79
N LEU A 388 -21.46 -32.33 -22.11
CA LEU A 388 -21.71 -33.64 -22.71
C LEU A 388 -20.52 -34.61 -22.61
N THR A 389 -19.33 -34.13 -22.22
CA THR A 389 -18.08 -34.92 -22.14
C THR A 389 -17.50 -35.06 -20.72
N ASP A 390 -18.14 -34.48 -19.70
CA ASP A 390 -17.72 -34.61 -18.29
C ASP A 390 -17.71 -36.09 -17.84
N PRO A 391 -16.58 -36.63 -17.30
CA PRO A 391 -16.47 -38.00 -16.80
C PRO A 391 -17.44 -38.37 -15.66
N LYS A 392 -18.06 -37.40 -15.00
CA LYS A 392 -19.07 -37.59 -13.94
C LYS A 392 -20.48 -37.79 -14.48
N LEU A 393 -20.75 -37.47 -15.76
CA LEU A 393 -22.02 -37.71 -16.43
C LEU A 393 -22.19 -39.21 -16.75
N ARG A 394 -22.45 -40.01 -15.71
CA ARG A 394 -22.66 -41.46 -15.81
C ARG A 394 -24.14 -41.79 -16.01
N ILE A 395 -24.45 -42.31 -17.19
CA ILE A 395 -25.76 -42.84 -17.57
C ILE A 395 -25.63 -44.37 -17.66
N PRO A 396 -26.33 -45.16 -16.83
CA PRO A 396 -26.21 -46.61 -16.84
C PRO A 396 -26.80 -47.24 -18.11
N SER A 397 -26.16 -48.30 -18.60
CA SER A 397 -26.65 -49.07 -19.76
C SER A 397 -27.90 -49.90 -19.39
N GLY A 398 -29.01 -49.63 -20.07
CA GLY A 398 -30.27 -50.37 -19.95
C GLY A 398 -31.46 -49.57 -20.49
N GLU A 399 -32.54 -50.25 -20.86
CA GLU A 399 -33.70 -49.71 -21.59
C GLU A 399 -34.25 -48.37 -21.02
N LYS A 400 -34.27 -48.21 -19.69
CA LYS A 400 -34.74 -46.97 -19.02
C LYS A 400 -33.93 -45.70 -19.36
N TYR A 401 -32.72 -45.82 -19.91
CA TYR A 401 -31.81 -44.69 -20.15
C TYR A 401 -31.29 -44.61 -21.59
N GLU A 402 -31.85 -45.38 -22.52
CA GLU A 402 -31.36 -45.49 -23.90
C GLU A 402 -31.50 -44.18 -24.69
N GLU A 403 -32.67 -43.54 -24.65
CA GLU A 403 -32.96 -42.24 -25.30
C GLU A 403 -31.95 -41.14 -24.90
N LEU A 404 -31.50 -41.13 -23.63
CA LEU A 404 -30.52 -40.15 -23.14
C LEU A 404 -29.11 -40.41 -23.72
N CYS A 405 -28.76 -41.68 -23.94
CA CYS A 405 -27.52 -42.05 -24.61
C CYS A 405 -27.54 -41.63 -26.09
N GLU A 406 -28.66 -41.85 -26.79
CA GLU A 406 -28.84 -41.44 -28.18
C GLU A 406 -28.80 -39.93 -28.36
N ALA A 407 -29.57 -39.17 -27.57
CA ALA A 407 -29.61 -37.70 -27.64
C ALA A 407 -28.24 -37.06 -27.41
N ARG A 408 -27.47 -37.58 -26.45
CA ARG A 408 -26.08 -37.17 -26.21
C ARG A 408 -25.17 -37.43 -27.41
N ASN A 409 -25.29 -38.60 -28.03
CA ASN A 409 -24.48 -38.97 -29.20
C ASN A 409 -24.82 -38.13 -30.43
N ALA A 410 -26.11 -37.85 -30.67
CA ALA A 410 -26.58 -37.00 -31.76
C ALA A 410 -26.08 -35.54 -31.62
N LEU A 411 -26.07 -34.99 -30.41
CA LEU A 411 -25.47 -33.68 -30.15
C LEU A 411 -23.96 -33.64 -30.47
N LEU A 412 -23.22 -34.69 -30.09
CA LEU A 412 -21.78 -34.81 -30.38
C LEU A 412 -21.45 -35.08 -31.85
N ALA A 413 -22.42 -35.50 -32.68
CA ALA A 413 -22.27 -35.67 -34.12
C ALA A 413 -22.29 -34.31 -34.87
N LEU A 414 -23.14 -33.36 -34.46
CA LEU A 414 -23.24 -32.04 -35.11
C LEU A 414 -21.92 -31.27 -35.14
N PHE A 415 -21.11 -31.38 -34.09
CA PHE A 415 -19.75 -30.81 -33.98
C PHE A 415 -18.71 -31.49 -34.90
N ARG A 416 -19.02 -32.65 -35.48
CA ARG A 416 -18.15 -33.41 -36.40
C ARG A 416 -18.55 -33.20 -37.86
N GLU A 417 -19.85 -33.08 -38.12
CA GLU A 417 -20.44 -33.15 -39.46
C GLU A 417 -20.53 -31.80 -40.20
N ASN A 418 -20.42 -30.66 -39.50
CA ASN A 418 -20.45 -29.32 -40.13
C ASN A 418 -19.12 -28.53 -40.00
N PRO A 419 -18.03 -28.95 -40.66
CA PRO A 419 -16.81 -28.13 -40.81
C PRO A 419 -17.08 -26.77 -41.46
N GLY A 420 -16.43 -25.71 -40.96
CA GLY A 420 -16.27 -24.43 -41.66
C GLY A 420 -17.49 -23.50 -41.72
N THR A 421 -18.72 -24.01 -41.60
CA THR A 421 -19.94 -23.25 -41.90
C THR A 421 -20.94 -23.22 -40.74
N ILE A 422 -20.46 -23.03 -39.50
CA ILE A 422 -21.36 -22.80 -38.35
C ILE A 422 -21.93 -21.37 -38.46
N SER A 423 -23.06 -21.25 -39.15
CA SER A 423 -23.90 -20.05 -39.13
C SER A 423 -24.55 -19.87 -37.74
N GLY A 424 -25.07 -18.67 -37.47
CA GLY A 424 -25.83 -18.41 -36.23
C GLY A 424 -27.05 -19.34 -36.06
N GLU A 425 -27.64 -19.81 -37.17
CA GLU A 425 -28.78 -20.74 -37.17
C GLU A 425 -28.37 -22.14 -36.70
N ILE A 426 -27.23 -22.65 -37.17
CA ILE A 426 -26.69 -23.95 -36.74
C ILE A 426 -26.25 -23.88 -35.28
N ALA A 427 -25.67 -22.76 -34.84
CA ALA A 427 -25.34 -22.53 -33.43
C ALA A 427 -26.60 -22.53 -32.54
N ALA A 428 -27.70 -21.92 -32.98
CA ALA A 428 -28.97 -21.92 -32.26
C ALA A 428 -29.58 -23.33 -32.13
N ALA A 429 -29.57 -24.12 -33.21
CA ALA A 429 -30.12 -25.48 -33.21
C ALA A 429 -29.38 -26.45 -32.26
N ILE A 430 -28.08 -26.24 -32.03
CA ILE A 430 -27.29 -26.99 -31.03
C ILE A 430 -27.75 -26.66 -29.60
N MET A 431 -27.97 -25.37 -29.31
CA MET A 431 -28.41 -24.91 -27.98
C MET A 431 -29.81 -25.43 -27.62
N GLU A 432 -30.75 -25.42 -28.57
CA GLU A 432 -32.10 -25.94 -28.38
C GLU A 432 -32.09 -27.44 -28.03
N ARG A 433 -31.39 -28.25 -28.83
CA ARG A 433 -31.29 -29.71 -28.62
C ARG A 433 -30.61 -30.06 -27.28
N PHE A 434 -29.65 -29.26 -26.83
CA PHE A 434 -29.01 -29.45 -25.52
C PHE A 434 -29.97 -29.24 -24.35
N SER A 435 -30.87 -28.25 -24.45
CA SER A 435 -31.87 -27.95 -23.41
C SER A 435 -32.78 -29.16 -23.14
N PHE A 436 -33.31 -29.80 -24.20
CA PHE A 436 -34.15 -30.99 -24.09
C PHE A 436 -33.43 -32.18 -23.42
N PHE A 437 -32.15 -32.40 -23.76
CA PHE A 437 -31.33 -33.44 -23.11
C PHE A 437 -31.13 -33.16 -21.61
N GLN A 438 -30.80 -31.92 -21.24
CA GLN A 438 -30.55 -31.55 -19.85
C GLN A 438 -31.80 -31.70 -18.97
N GLU A 439 -32.99 -31.33 -19.47
CA GLU A 439 -34.24 -31.50 -18.73
C GLU A 439 -34.58 -32.99 -18.52
N ALA A 440 -34.46 -33.81 -19.57
CA ALA A 440 -34.74 -35.24 -19.50
C ALA A 440 -33.81 -35.97 -18.51
N TYR A 441 -32.50 -35.68 -18.55
CA TYR A 441 -31.52 -36.20 -17.60
C TYR A 441 -31.85 -35.78 -16.16
N THR A 442 -32.20 -34.51 -15.95
CA THR A 442 -32.54 -33.95 -14.64
C THR A 442 -33.72 -34.67 -13.98
N ARG A 443 -34.78 -34.98 -14.75
CA ARG A 443 -35.93 -35.74 -14.25
C ARG A 443 -35.55 -37.16 -13.80
N ALA A 444 -34.72 -37.85 -14.58
CA ALA A 444 -34.30 -39.23 -14.30
C ALA A 444 -33.37 -39.34 -13.07
N TYR A 445 -32.50 -38.36 -12.86
CA TYR A 445 -31.61 -38.30 -11.69
C TYR A 445 -32.39 -38.04 -10.38
N ASP A 446 -33.33 -37.08 -10.40
CA ASP A 446 -34.16 -36.69 -9.25
C ASP A 446 -34.98 -37.88 -8.67
N GLU A 447 -35.61 -38.68 -9.53
CA GLU A 447 -36.33 -39.91 -9.12
C GLU A 447 -35.41 -40.91 -8.39
N ALA A 448 -34.26 -41.22 -8.98
CA ALA A 448 -33.32 -42.21 -8.44
C ALA A 448 -32.69 -41.74 -7.12
N HIS A 449 -32.34 -40.45 -7.02
CA HIS A 449 -31.79 -39.84 -5.82
C HIS A 449 -32.77 -39.95 -4.64
N ARG A 450 -34.02 -39.49 -4.83
CA ARG A 450 -35.05 -39.55 -3.78
C ARG A 450 -35.30 -40.99 -3.30
N ARG A 451 -35.34 -41.96 -4.21
CA ARG A 451 -35.58 -43.38 -3.87
C ARG A 451 -34.46 -44.04 -3.04
N ARG A 452 -33.19 -43.66 -3.24
CA ARG A 452 -32.04 -44.29 -2.55
C ARG A 452 -31.55 -43.51 -1.32
N ARG A 453 -31.63 -42.17 -1.35
CA ARG A 453 -31.09 -41.24 -0.34
C ARG A 453 -32.17 -40.54 0.51
N GLY A 454 -33.45 -40.67 0.16
CA GLY A 454 -34.57 -40.03 0.86
C GLY A 454 -34.97 -40.66 2.20
N ARG A 455 -35.72 -39.88 3.00
CA ARG A 455 -36.03 -40.09 4.42
C ARG A 455 -36.69 -41.42 4.79
N GLU A 456 -37.64 -41.89 3.97
CA GLU A 456 -38.47 -43.08 4.27
C GLU A 456 -37.63 -44.33 4.56
N GLY A 457 -36.52 -44.52 3.83
CA GLY A 457 -35.65 -45.68 4.00
C GLY A 457 -34.83 -45.71 5.30
N PHE A 458 -34.87 -44.66 6.12
CA PHE A 458 -34.07 -44.52 7.34
C PHE A 458 -34.91 -44.47 8.63
N ALA A 459 -36.23 -44.26 8.54
CA ALA A 459 -37.11 -44.05 9.69
C ALA A 459 -37.07 -45.17 10.73
N SER A 460 -36.89 -46.43 10.31
CA SER A 460 -36.81 -47.59 11.21
C SER A 460 -35.58 -47.55 12.12
N TYR A 461 -34.45 -46.98 11.66
CA TYR A 461 -33.25 -46.78 12.49
C TYR A 461 -33.41 -45.58 13.44
N GLU A 462 -34.12 -44.53 13.03
CA GLU A 462 -34.50 -43.41 13.92
C GLU A 462 -35.42 -43.86 15.06
N ASN A 463 -36.23 -44.91 14.85
CA ASN A 463 -37.09 -45.48 15.87
C ASN A 463 -36.35 -46.40 16.85
N LEU A 464 -35.27 -47.09 16.42
CA LEU A 464 -34.46 -47.94 17.31
C LEU A 464 -33.86 -47.14 18.49
N ARG A 465 -33.42 -45.89 18.24
CA ARG A 465 -32.97 -44.93 19.28
C ARG A 465 -34.03 -44.55 20.32
N LYS A 466 -35.30 -44.88 20.09
CA LYS A 466 -36.43 -44.61 21.01
C LYS A 466 -36.85 -45.86 21.80
N SER A 467 -36.29 -47.03 21.49
CA SER A 467 -36.63 -48.30 22.13
C SER A 467 -36.29 -48.34 23.62
N ARG A 468 -36.93 -49.24 24.39
CA ARG A 468 -36.61 -49.43 25.82
C ARG A 468 -35.17 -49.94 26.04
N PRO A 469 -34.66 -50.96 25.31
CA PRO A 469 -33.30 -51.47 25.51
C PRO A 469 -32.24 -50.40 25.27
N TYR A 470 -32.40 -49.56 24.23
CA TYR A 470 -31.48 -48.44 23.96
C TYR A 470 -31.40 -47.44 25.14
N ARG A 471 -32.55 -47.10 25.77
CA ARG A 471 -32.57 -46.20 26.94
C ARG A 471 -31.96 -46.84 28.18
N LEU A 472 -32.21 -48.13 28.42
CA LEU A 472 -31.68 -48.85 29.58
C LEU A 472 -30.17 -49.08 29.46
N LEU A 473 -29.66 -49.55 28.31
CA LEU A 473 -28.23 -49.74 28.09
C LEU A 473 -27.46 -48.40 28.18
N LYS A 474 -28.01 -47.31 27.62
CA LYS A 474 -27.45 -45.95 27.79
C LYS A 474 -27.39 -45.49 29.26
N THR A 475 -28.26 -46.00 30.11
CA THR A 475 -28.29 -45.66 31.55
C THR A 475 -27.28 -46.52 32.33
N LEU A 476 -27.08 -47.77 31.91
CA LEU A 476 -26.06 -48.69 32.43
C LEU A 476 -24.61 -48.30 32.03
N ASP A 477 -24.41 -47.69 30.85
CA ASP A 477 -23.11 -47.13 30.37
C ASP A 477 -22.53 -46.02 31.28
N ARG A 478 -23.22 -45.67 32.37
CA ARG A 478 -22.81 -44.69 33.41
C ARG A 478 -22.11 -45.34 34.61
N LEU A 479 -22.02 -46.67 34.66
CA LEU A 479 -21.29 -47.41 35.69
C LEU A 479 -19.78 -47.37 35.36
N GLU A 480 -19.00 -46.62 36.13
CA GLU A 480 -17.61 -46.22 35.80
C GLU A 480 -16.64 -47.40 35.66
N MET A 481 -16.92 -48.52 36.34
CA MET A 481 -15.99 -49.63 36.56
C MET A 481 -16.44 -50.94 35.89
N ILE A 482 -17.39 -50.88 34.94
CA ILE A 482 -17.92 -52.08 34.26
C ILE A 482 -17.79 -51.92 32.75
N SER A 483 -17.26 -52.95 32.08
CA SER A 483 -17.06 -52.98 30.63
C SER A 483 -17.50 -54.32 30.08
N VAL A 484 -18.28 -54.29 29.00
CA VAL A 484 -18.91 -55.48 28.38
C VAL A 484 -18.72 -55.47 26.86
N PRO A 485 -18.68 -56.64 26.19
CA PRO A 485 -18.56 -56.71 24.73
C PRO A 485 -19.62 -55.88 23.98
N HIS A 486 -20.89 -55.96 24.37
CA HIS A 486 -21.99 -55.28 23.68
C HIS A 486 -22.33 -53.91 24.34
N HIS A 487 -21.31 -53.07 24.53
CA HIS A 487 -21.44 -51.75 25.16
C HIS A 487 -22.24 -50.73 24.32
N PHE A 488 -22.82 -49.71 24.96
CA PHE A 488 -23.71 -48.74 24.28
C PHE A 488 -23.08 -48.07 23.04
N ARG A 489 -21.79 -47.70 23.13
CA ARG A 489 -21.09 -46.93 22.09
C ARG A 489 -20.98 -47.65 20.73
N SER A 490 -20.83 -48.97 20.70
CA SER A 490 -20.70 -49.72 19.44
C SER A 490 -22.04 -49.83 18.70
N ALA A 491 -23.13 -50.08 19.44
CA ALA A 491 -24.49 -50.06 18.91
C ALA A 491 -24.88 -48.68 18.34
N GLU A 492 -24.59 -47.59 19.05
CA GLU A 492 -24.87 -46.22 18.56
C GLU A 492 -23.97 -45.83 17.37
N GLN A 493 -22.72 -46.31 17.30
CA GLN A 493 -21.86 -46.11 16.12
C GLN A 493 -22.44 -46.84 14.89
N ALA A 494 -22.89 -48.09 15.05
CA ALA A 494 -23.53 -48.85 13.99
C ALA A 494 -24.79 -48.15 13.45
N ILE A 495 -25.69 -47.70 14.34
CA ILE A 495 -26.89 -46.92 13.99
C ILE A 495 -26.53 -45.61 13.28
N SER A 496 -25.56 -44.86 13.82
CA SER A 496 -25.13 -43.57 13.25
C SER A 496 -24.60 -43.70 11.83
N SER A 497 -23.80 -44.74 11.55
CA SER A 497 -23.17 -44.97 10.24
C SER A 497 -24.17 -45.05 9.09
N VAL A 498 -25.36 -45.60 9.35
CA VAL A 498 -26.44 -45.73 8.36
C VAL A 498 -27.12 -44.39 8.10
N LEU A 499 -27.35 -43.59 9.15
CA LEU A 499 -28.08 -42.32 9.07
C LEU A 499 -27.33 -41.21 8.31
N VAL A 500 -25.99 -41.26 8.29
CA VAL A 500 -25.14 -40.38 7.44
C VAL A 500 -25.47 -40.54 5.94
N GLY A 501 -26.07 -41.67 5.54
CA GLY A 501 -26.46 -41.93 4.15
C GLY A 501 -27.61 -41.09 3.58
N ARG A 502 -28.27 -40.22 4.36
CA ARG A 502 -29.46 -39.45 3.93
C ARG A 502 -29.12 -38.16 3.18
N CYS A 503 -29.90 -37.81 2.15
CA CYS A 503 -29.84 -36.48 1.50
C CYS A 503 -31.24 -35.97 1.13
N GLU A 504 -31.49 -34.69 1.40
CA GLU A 504 -32.79 -34.01 1.22
C GLU A 504 -32.67 -32.70 0.40
N GLN A 505 -31.53 -32.46 -0.27
CA GLN A 505 -31.30 -31.22 -1.04
C GLN A 505 -32.08 -31.17 -2.37
N PRO A 506 -32.50 -29.96 -2.84
CA PRO A 506 -33.05 -29.78 -4.18
C PRO A 506 -31.95 -29.99 -5.23
N VAL A 507 -32.14 -30.99 -6.08
CA VAL A 507 -31.12 -31.41 -7.06
C VAL A 507 -31.22 -30.63 -8.38
N ARG A 508 -32.43 -30.24 -8.79
CA ARG A 508 -32.74 -29.77 -10.15
C ARG A 508 -31.92 -28.55 -10.57
N ASP A 509 -31.81 -27.56 -9.69
CA ASP A 509 -31.11 -26.31 -9.99
C ASP A 509 -29.60 -26.53 -10.12
N GLN A 510 -29.04 -27.50 -9.39
CA GLN A 510 -27.64 -27.89 -9.51
C GLN A 510 -27.35 -28.51 -10.89
N LEU A 511 -28.29 -29.30 -11.42
CA LEU A 511 -28.15 -30.00 -12.70
C LEU A 511 -28.23 -29.08 -13.93
N GLN A 512 -28.59 -27.81 -13.77
CA GLN A 512 -28.47 -26.80 -14.84
C GLN A 512 -27.00 -26.42 -15.13
N SER A 513 -26.10 -26.58 -14.15
CA SER A 513 -24.69 -26.12 -14.25
C SER A 513 -23.64 -27.23 -14.22
N ARG A 514 -23.98 -28.41 -13.70
CA ARG A 514 -23.07 -29.58 -13.57
C ARG A 514 -23.85 -30.90 -13.61
N PRO A 515 -23.27 -32.01 -14.07
CA PRO A 515 -24.02 -33.27 -14.24
C PRO A 515 -24.35 -34.04 -12.96
N VAL A 516 -23.95 -33.58 -11.76
CA VAL A 516 -24.16 -34.31 -10.49
C VAL A 516 -24.48 -33.40 -9.30
N CYS A 517 -25.20 -33.95 -8.33
CA CYS A 517 -25.50 -33.31 -7.05
C CYS A 517 -24.26 -33.22 -6.14
N SER A 518 -24.25 -32.21 -5.27
CA SER A 518 -23.30 -32.02 -4.16
C SER A 518 -23.08 -33.25 -3.27
N CYS A 519 -24.10 -34.11 -3.11
CA CYS A 519 -24.02 -35.33 -2.30
C CYS A 519 -23.20 -36.47 -2.94
N GLY A 520 -22.68 -36.29 -4.16
CA GLY A 520 -21.87 -37.29 -4.87
C GLY A 520 -22.66 -38.47 -5.44
N PHE A 521 -24.00 -38.46 -5.36
CA PHE A 521 -24.85 -39.53 -5.88
C PHE A 521 -24.64 -39.74 -7.39
N THR A 522 -24.67 -41.00 -7.81
CA THR A 522 -24.63 -41.42 -9.21
C THR A 522 -25.64 -42.54 -9.45
N LEU A 523 -26.15 -42.64 -10.69
CA LEU A 523 -27.23 -43.56 -11.04
C LEU A 523 -26.86 -45.06 -10.85
N ASP A 524 -25.56 -45.37 -10.84
CA ASP A 524 -24.96 -46.68 -10.58
C ASP A 524 -24.81 -47.04 -9.08
N GLU A 525 -25.05 -46.13 -8.13
CA GLU A 525 -24.81 -46.41 -6.69
C GLU A 525 -25.80 -47.42 -6.05
N SER A 526 -25.29 -48.44 -5.36
CA SER A 526 -26.08 -49.36 -4.51
C SER A 526 -25.60 -49.35 -3.05
N ILE A 527 -26.54 -49.27 -2.09
CA ILE A 527 -26.26 -49.14 -0.65
C ILE A 527 -26.74 -50.41 0.08
N ARG A 528 -25.85 -51.09 0.82
CA ARG A 528 -26.22 -52.14 1.79
C ARG A 528 -26.44 -51.52 3.17
N ARG A 529 -27.37 -52.06 3.97
CA ARG A 529 -27.69 -51.62 5.33
C ARG A 529 -27.81 -52.85 6.27
N PRO A 530 -27.39 -52.78 7.55
CA PRO A 530 -27.47 -53.91 8.47
C PRO A 530 -28.91 -54.18 8.93
N PRO A 531 -29.33 -55.44 9.18
CA PRO A 531 -30.67 -55.74 9.68
C PRO A 531 -30.92 -55.18 11.09
N ILE A 532 -32.11 -54.62 11.31
CA ILE A 532 -32.48 -54.00 12.60
C ILE A 532 -32.59 -55.04 13.73
N ALA A 533 -33.06 -56.26 13.41
CA ALA A 533 -33.18 -57.36 14.35
C ALA A 533 -31.83 -57.88 14.90
N ASP A 534 -30.71 -57.53 14.26
CA ASP A 534 -29.37 -57.79 14.79
C ASP A 534 -28.98 -56.70 15.81
N LEU A 535 -29.16 -55.43 15.46
CA LEU A 535 -28.93 -54.30 16.38
C LEU A 535 -29.81 -54.35 17.64
N GLU A 536 -31.05 -54.84 17.53
CA GLU A 536 -31.94 -55.09 18.68
C GLU A 536 -31.42 -56.22 19.59
N ARG A 537 -30.76 -57.23 19.02
CA ARG A 537 -30.16 -58.35 19.76
C ARG A 537 -28.92 -57.88 20.53
N ASP A 538 -28.08 -57.08 19.90
CA ASP A 538 -26.85 -56.53 20.50
C ASP A 538 -27.20 -55.65 21.72
N LEU A 539 -28.20 -54.77 21.59
CA LEU A 539 -28.71 -53.95 22.70
C LEU A 539 -29.25 -54.80 23.86
N ALA A 540 -29.86 -55.95 23.58
CA ALA A 540 -30.38 -56.86 24.61
C ALA A 540 -29.28 -57.73 25.26
N LEU A 541 -28.18 -57.99 24.55
CA LEU A 541 -27.01 -58.69 25.09
C LEU A 541 -26.26 -57.83 26.10
N GLY A 542 -25.96 -56.57 25.75
CA GLY A 542 -25.20 -55.66 26.63
C GLY A 542 -25.84 -55.43 27.99
N ILE A 543 -27.17 -55.42 28.07
CA ILE A 543 -27.90 -55.30 29.34
C ILE A 543 -27.65 -56.51 30.25
N ARG A 544 -27.71 -57.74 29.70
CA ARG A 544 -27.45 -58.96 30.49
C ARG A 544 -25.99 -59.06 30.92
N GLU A 545 -25.05 -58.84 29.99
CA GLU A 545 -23.61 -58.84 30.27
C GLU A 545 -23.25 -57.88 31.41
N THR A 546 -23.91 -56.71 31.48
CA THR A 546 -23.67 -55.73 32.56
C THR A 546 -24.18 -56.20 33.92
N MET A 547 -25.32 -56.89 33.94
CA MET A 547 -25.90 -57.44 35.18
C MET A 547 -25.15 -58.66 35.69
N ASP A 548 -24.65 -59.51 34.79
CA ASP A 548 -23.83 -60.67 35.16
C ASP A 548 -22.46 -60.22 35.71
N ALA A 549 -21.88 -59.15 35.15
CA ALA A 549 -20.69 -58.51 35.71
C ALA A 549 -20.93 -57.95 37.13
N LEU A 550 -22.04 -57.23 37.35
CA LEU A 550 -22.47 -56.77 38.69
C LEU A 550 -22.69 -57.91 39.70
N GLY A 551 -23.05 -59.10 39.22
CA GLY A 551 -23.25 -60.31 40.03
C GLY A 551 -21.96 -60.98 40.52
N SER A 552 -20.81 -60.64 39.94
CA SER A 552 -19.51 -61.28 40.22
C SER A 552 -19.02 -61.08 41.66
N SER A 553 -18.24 -62.04 42.17
CA SER A 553 -17.68 -61.99 43.54
C SER A 553 -16.75 -60.79 43.73
N VAL A 554 -15.82 -60.57 42.79
CA VAL A 554 -14.83 -59.47 42.82
C VAL A 554 -15.49 -58.09 42.92
N ILE A 555 -16.63 -57.87 42.24
CA ILE A 555 -17.38 -56.62 42.35
C ILE A 555 -18.19 -56.56 43.65
N ARG A 556 -18.83 -57.66 44.06
CA ARG A 556 -19.61 -57.71 45.31
C ARG A 556 -18.75 -57.53 46.56
N GLU A 557 -17.55 -58.09 46.61
CA GLU A 557 -16.58 -57.94 47.69
C GLU A 557 -16.15 -56.46 47.89
N LYS A 558 -16.16 -55.67 46.81
CA LYS A 558 -15.79 -54.25 46.84
C LYS A 558 -17.00 -53.36 47.23
N ILE A 559 -18.22 -53.73 46.83
CA ILE A 559 -19.46 -52.97 47.13
C ILE A 559 -20.09 -53.32 48.50
N VAL A 560 -20.09 -54.58 48.95
CA VAL A 560 -20.76 -54.97 50.22
C VAL A 560 -20.23 -54.18 51.44
N PRO A 561 -18.91 -53.99 51.64
CA PRO A 561 -18.38 -53.19 52.75
C PRO A 561 -18.65 -51.68 52.61
N TYR A 562 -19.17 -51.20 51.47
CA TYR A 562 -19.67 -49.83 51.32
C TYR A 562 -21.12 -49.75 51.83
N ILE A 563 -21.96 -50.71 51.46
CA ILE A 563 -23.35 -50.84 51.93
C ILE A 563 -23.41 -50.98 53.47
N GLU A 564 -22.52 -51.78 54.06
CA GLU A 564 -22.41 -51.91 55.52
C GLU A 564 -21.94 -50.61 56.19
N GLY A 565 -20.99 -49.90 55.57
CA GLY A 565 -20.58 -48.56 56.00
C GLY A 565 -21.74 -47.57 56.01
N LEU A 566 -22.57 -47.55 54.95
CA LEU A 566 -23.77 -46.69 54.87
C LEU A 566 -24.77 -46.97 56.01
N ASP A 567 -24.97 -48.23 56.41
CA ASP A 567 -25.85 -48.57 57.54
C ASP A 567 -25.30 -48.05 58.89
N LEU A 568 -23.97 -48.05 59.07
CA LEU A 568 -23.29 -47.57 60.29
C LEU A 568 -23.37 -46.04 60.44
N VAL A 569 -23.24 -45.26 59.35
CA VAL A 569 -23.51 -43.80 59.35
C VAL A 569 -25.00 -43.45 59.18
N GLY A 570 -25.91 -44.43 59.32
CA GLY A 570 -27.36 -44.20 59.37
C GLY A 570 -28.06 -43.96 58.01
N LYS A 571 -27.34 -44.05 56.89
CA LYS A 571 -27.84 -43.91 55.51
C LYS A 571 -28.61 -45.16 55.02
N LYS A 572 -29.41 -45.77 55.90
CA LYS A 572 -30.05 -47.09 55.71
C LYS A 572 -30.98 -47.18 54.48
N LYS A 573 -31.55 -46.06 54.03
CA LYS A 573 -32.35 -46.01 52.79
C LYS A 573 -31.52 -46.22 51.52
N GLU A 574 -30.30 -45.69 51.49
CA GLU A 574 -29.37 -45.81 50.36
C GLU A 574 -28.82 -47.25 50.31
N ALA A 575 -28.37 -47.76 51.46
CA ALA A 575 -27.96 -49.16 51.62
C ALA A 575 -29.06 -50.16 51.18
N ALA A 576 -30.33 -49.89 51.54
CA ALA A 576 -31.45 -50.72 51.14
C ALA A 576 -31.77 -50.66 49.62
N ALA A 577 -31.48 -49.54 48.94
CA ALA A 577 -31.64 -49.43 47.49
C ALA A 577 -30.55 -50.22 46.74
N LEU A 578 -29.28 -50.04 47.14
CA LEU A 578 -28.14 -50.78 46.60
C LEU A 578 -28.31 -52.30 46.77
N ARG A 579 -28.79 -52.77 47.93
CA ARG A 579 -29.10 -54.20 48.14
C ARG A 579 -30.18 -54.76 47.20
N ARG A 580 -31.22 -53.98 46.86
CA ARG A 580 -32.25 -54.44 45.90
C ARG A 580 -31.67 -54.51 44.49
N PHE A 581 -30.95 -53.49 44.05
CA PHE A 581 -30.32 -53.47 42.74
C PHE A 581 -29.34 -54.64 42.54
N LEU A 582 -28.46 -54.91 43.51
CA LEU A 582 -27.51 -56.03 43.46
C LEU A 582 -28.14 -57.41 43.65
N SER A 583 -29.45 -57.50 43.94
CA SER A 583 -30.17 -58.78 44.05
C SER A 583 -30.77 -59.27 42.73
N LEU A 584 -30.89 -58.39 41.73
CA LEU A 584 -31.29 -58.71 40.36
C LEU A 584 -30.21 -59.55 39.64
N ARG A 585 -30.60 -60.28 38.60
CA ARG A 585 -29.71 -61.12 37.78
C ARG A 585 -29.97 -60.96 36.27
N GLY A 586 -28.97 -61.31 35.44
CA GLY A 586 -29.11 -61.29 33.98
C GLY A 586 -30.16 -62.24 33.40
N ASP A 587 -30.63 -63.22 34.19
CA ASP A 587 -31.62 -64.24 33.82
C ASP A 587 -33.05 -63.99 34.32
N ASP A 588 -33.32 -62.87 35.01
CA ASP A 588 -34.69 -62.53 35.47
C ASP A 588 -35.67 -62.30 34.30
N GLU A 589 -36.78 -63.03 34.23
CA GLU A 589 -37.76 -62.92 33.11
C GLU A 589 -38.32 -61.50 32.89
N ASN A 590 -38.38 -60.69 33.96
CA ASN A 590 -38.86 -59.30 33.93
C ASN A 590 -37.74 -58.26 34.12
N LEU A 591 -36.48 -58.62 33.80
CA LEU A 591 -35.29 -57.80 34.08
C LEU A 591 -35.42 -56.33 33.63
N LEU A 592 -35.99 -56.06 32.46
CA LEU A 592 -36.08 -54.69 31.93
C LEU A 592 -36.98 -53.78 32.79
N ASP A 593 -38.12 -54.29 33.27
CA ASP A 593 -39.06 -53.52 34.09
C ASP A 593 -38.58 -53.44 35.56
N LEU A 594 -37.83 -54.43 36.03
CA LEU A 594 -37.13 -54.38 37.33
C LEU A 594 -35.99 -53.35 37.33
N LEU A 595 -35.24 -53.27 36.22
CA LEU A 595 -34.19 -52.26 36.03
C LEU A 595 -34.76 -50.85 35.88
N GLU A 596 -35.79 -50.61 35.05
CA GLU A 596 -36.38 -49.27 34.89
C GLU A 596 -36.99 -48.74 36.21
N LYS A 597 -37.23 -49.62 37.20
CA LYS A 597 -37.70 -49.28 38.55
C LYS A 597 -36.58 -49.05 39.59
N GLU A 598 -35.57 -49.92 39.69
CA GLU A 598 -34.56 -49.85 40.77
C GLU A 598 -33.24 -49.14 40.34
N LEU A 599 -32.96 -49.02 39.03
CA LEU A 599 -31.78 -48.31 38.48
C LEU A 599 -31.97 -46.78 38.54
N THR A 600 -31.99 -46.24 39.75
CA THR A 600 -32.07 -44.79 40.00
C THR A 600 -30.67 -44.14 39.93
N PRO A 601 -30.55 -42.82 39.68
CA PRO A 601 -29.26 -42.13 39.69
C PRO A 601 -28.48 -42.34 40.99
N ALA A 602 -29.14 -42.25 42.15
CA ALA A 602 -28.51 -42.48 43.45
C ALA A 602 -28.00 -43.93 43.66
N VAL A 603 -28.52 -44.91 42.93
CA VAL A 603 -27.99 -46.28 42.89
C VAL A 603 -26.76 -46.37 42.01
N ILE A 604 -26.73 -45.70 40.86
CA ILE A 604 -25.53 -45.61 39.99
C ILE A 604 -24.40 -44.89 40.72
N ASP A 605 -24.69 -43.72 41.29
CA ASP A 605 -23.74 -42.92 42.06
C ASP A 605 -23.21 -43.71 43.27
N GLY A 606 -24.09 -44.42 43.99
CA GLY A 606 -23.72 -45.29 45.12
C GLY A 606 -22.91 -46.53 44.74
N VAL A 607 -23.06 -47.07 43.52
CA VAL A 607 -22.18 -48.13 42.99
C VAL A 607 -20.82 -47.56 42.61
N ASN A 608 -20.77 -46.40 41.93
CA ASN A 608 -19.51 -45.76 41.55
C ASN A 608 -18.70 -45.31 42.79
N GLU A 609 -19.36 -44.71 43.79
CA GLU A 609 -18.74 -44.35 45.09
C GLU A 609 -18.17 -45.55 45.84
N ALA A 610 -18.79 -46.74 45.75
CA ALA A 610 -18.28 -47.93 46.41
C ALA A 610 -16.89 -48.38 45.90
N PHE A 611 -16.50 -47.98 44.68
CA PHE A 611 -15.17 -48.22 44.13
C PHE A 611 -14.17 -47.08 44.42
N ARG A 612 -14.64 -45.87 44.75
CA ARG A 612 -13.77 -44.69 44.96
C ARG A 612 -12.89 -44.88 46.19
N GLY A 613 -11.58 -44.74 46.01
CA GLY A 613 -10.57 -44.94 47.05
C GLY A 613 -10.34 -46.40 47.50
N ARG A 614 -11.00 -47.39 46.87
CA ARG A 614 -10.89 -48.82 47.23
C ARG A 614 -10.33 -49.72 46.12
N VAL A 615 -10.05 -49.16 44.94
CA VAL A 615 -9.53 -49.90 43.79
C VAL A 615 -8.30 -49.22 43.24
N VAL A 616 -7.23 -49.99 43.02
CA VAL A 616 -6.07 -49.54 42.24
C VAL A 616 -6.46 -49.55 40.76
N VAL A 617 -6.58 -48.36 40.16
CA VAL A 617 -6.88 -48.19 38.73
C VAL A 617 -5.62 -47.78 38.00
N VAL A 618 -5.05 -48.71 37.23
CA VAL A 618 -3.80 -48.55 36.52
C VAL A 618 -4.06 -47.93 35.14
N ARG A 619 -3.55 -46.73 34.91
CA ARG A 619 -3.67 -46.07 33.60
C ARG A 619 -2.67 -46.65 32.59
N ARG A 620 -3.09 -46.77 31.33
CA ARG A 620 -2.28 -47.19 30.18
C ARG A 620 -2.62 -46.35 28.96
N ASP A 621 -1.62 -45.97 28.17
CA ASP A 621 -1.80 -45.15 26.98
C ASP A 621 -1.87 -46.02 25.72
N LEU A 622 -2.99 -45.96 24.99
CA LEU A 622 -3.18 -46.64 23.72
C LEU A 622 -2.38 -45.99 22.58
N ASP A 623 -2.05 -44.70 22.69
CA ASP A 623 -1.27 -44.00 21.67
C ASP A 623 0.19 -44.52 21.69
N GLU A 624 0.71 -44.92 22.86
CA GLU A 624 2.00 -45.62 23.02
C GLU A 624 1.99 -47.00 22.32
N LEU A 625 0.95 -47.80 22.54
CA LEU A 625 0.79 -49.12 21.90
C LEU A 625 0.58 -48.98 20.38
N TYR A 626 -0.19 -47.99 19.95
CA TYR A 626 -0.40 -47.66 18.54
C TYR A 626 0.92 -47.30 17.86
N ASN A 627 1.69 -46.36 18.43
CA ASN A 627 3.01 -45.97 17.92
C ASN A 627 4.02 -47.12 17.91
N SER A 628 3.88 -48.07 18.82
CA SER A 628 4.71 -49.28 18.86
C SER A 628 4.38 -50.27 17.73
N LEU A 629 3.11 -50.36 17.30
CA LEU A 629 2.63 -51.33 16.33
C LEU A 629 2.52 -50.79 14.88
N VAL A 630 2.28 -49.49 14.70
CA VAL A 630 1.94 -48.89 13.40
C VAL A 630 3.11 -48.94 12.40
N HIS A 631 2.78 -49.12 11.11
CA HIS A 631 3.71 -49.19 9.97
C HIS A 631 4.84 -50.25 10.04
N ARG A 632 4.80 -51.18 10.99
CA ARG A 632 5.84 -52.21 11.21
C ARG A 632 5.29 -53.63 10.97
N LYS A 633 6.19 -54.61 10.82
CA LYS A 633 5.85 -56.03 10.66
C LYS A 633 6.48 -56.83 11.80
N TYR A 634 5.66 -57.61 12.49
CA TYR A 634 6.04 -58.41 13.66
C TYR A 634 5.53 -59.84 13.54
N THR A 635 6.24 -60.80 14.13
CA THR A 635 5.73 -62.16 14.35
C THR A 635 4.73 -62.18 15.51
N LEU A 636 3.85 -63.19 15.57
CA LEU A 636 2.88 -63.34 16.67
C LEU A 636 3.55 -63.41 18.06
N LYS A 637 4.77 -63.93 18.16
CA LYS A 637 5.56 -63.91 19.40
C LYS A 637 5.92 -62.48 19.80
N GLN A 638 6.48 -61.70 18.87
CA GLN A 638 6.86 -60.31 19.12
C GLN A 638 5.65 -59.42 19.45
N VAL A 639 4.50 -59.61 18.79
CA VAL A 639 3.26 -58.87 19.14
C VAL A 639 2.84 -59.16 20.59
N ARG A 640 2.90 -60.43 21.02
CA ARG A 640 2.62 -60.80 22.43
C ARG A 640 3.65 -60.21 23.39
N GLU A 641 4.92 -60.20 23.04
CA GLU A 641 5.98 -59.58 23.86
C GLU A 641 5.79 -58.06 24.01
N ILE A 642 5.41 -57.36 22.93
CA ILE A 642 5.08 -55.92 22.95
C ILE A 642 3.85 -55.65 23.83
N VAL A 643 2.75 -56.39 23.62
CA VAL A 643 1.50 -56.19 24.38
C VAL A 643 1.68 -56.53 25.86
N ASN A 644 2.32 -57.65 26.19
CA ASN A 644 2.53 -58.05 27.59
C ASN A 644 3.54 -57.12 28.31
N GLY A 645 4.52 -56.58 27.57
CA GLY A 645 5.45 -55.57 28.07
C GLY A 645 4.77 -54.23 28.38
N TRP A 646 3.91 -53.74 27.48
CA TRP A 646 3.10 -52.53 27.69
C TRP A 646 2.07 -52.68 28.82
N LEU A 647 1.44 -53.85 28.95
CA LEU A 647 0.60 -54.16 30.10
C LEU A 647 1.41 -54.19 31.41
N LYS A 648 2.69 -54.59 31.36
CA LYS A 648 3.54 -54.95 32.50
C LYS A 648 2.95 -56.08 33.36
N GLN A 649 2.66 -57.21 32.71
CA GLN A 649 1.97 -58.34 33.35
C GLN A 649 2.70 -58.94 34.57
N SER A 650 3.97 -58.64 34.79
CA SER A 650 4.76 -59.06 35.98
C SER A 650 4.61 -58.16 37.21
N GLU A 651 3.92 -57.01 37.10
CA GLU A 651 3.76 -56.00 38.16
C GLU A 651 2.30 -55.87 38.65
N LEU A 652 1.37 -56.71 38.18
CA LEU A 652 -0.09 -56.57 38.39
C LEU A 652 -0.74 -57.86 38.90
N GLU A 653 -1.66 -57.73 39.86
CA GLU A 653 -2.53 -58.81 40.34
C GLU A 653 -3.77 -58.93 39.42
N GLU A 654 -4.33 -60.14 39.25
CA GLU A 654 -5.34 -60.42 38.21
C GLU A 654 -6.67 -59.66 38.37
N ASP A 655 -6.97 -59.09 39.55
CA ASP A 655 -8.16 -58.27 39.80
C ASP A 655 -7.89 -56.74 39.71
N THR A 656 -6.69 -56.34 39.26
CA THR A 656 -6.32 -54.94 39.05
C THR A 656 -7.06 -54.33 37.87
N PHE A 657 -7.74 -53.19 38.08
CA PHE A 657 -8.49 -52.52 37.02
C PHE A 657 -7.56 -51.67 36.15
N ILE A 658 -7.67 -51.80 34.82
CA ILE A 658 -6.85 -51.04 33.86
C ILE A 658 -7.74 -50.03 33.12
N HIS A 659 -7.32 -48.77 33.06
CA HIS A 659 -8.02 -47.69 32.36
C HIS A 659 -7.19 -47.18 31.18
N PHE A 660 -7.75 -47.29 29.98
CA PHE A 660 -7.07 -46.95 28.73
C PHE A 660 -7.33 -45.49 28.33
N MET A 661 -6.25 -44.71 28.25
CA MET A 661 -6.20 -43.36 27.68
C MET A 661 -5.86 -43.44 26.18
N GLY A 662 -6.24 -42.45 25.39
CA GLY A 662 -5.81 -42.30 23.99
C GLY A 662 -6.61 -41.23 23.26
N LYS A 663 -5.99 -40.54 22.29
CA LYS A 663 -6.61 -39.43 21.54
C LYS A 663 -7.51 -39.95 20.41
N GLY A 664 -8.68 -40.46 20.79
CA GLY A 664 -9.68 -41.02 19.88
C GLY A 664 -10.02 -40.08 18.72
N GLY A 665 -9.82 -40.56 17.48
CA GLY A 665 -9.90 -39.73 16.28
C GLY A 665 -11.31 -39.19 15.99
N LEU A 666 -11.47 -37.88 16.14
CA LEU A 666 -12.59 -37.10 15.60
C LEU A 666 -12.05 -35.85 14.89
N THR A 667 -12.68 -35.51 13.76
CA THR A 667 -12.20 -34.48 12.84
C THR A 667 -12.73 -33.09 13.16
N THR A 668 -11.84 -32.10 13.21
CA THR A 668 -12.14 -30.71 12.84
C THR A 668 -10.94 -30.12 12.11
N ASN A 669 -11.13 -29.74 10.84
CA ASN A 669 -10.13 -28.97 10.10
C ASN A 669 -10.22 -27.50 10.54
N GLU A 670 -9.29 -27.07 11.38
CA GLU A 670 -8.89 -25.67 11.46
C GLU A 670 -7.37 -25.60 11.66
N SER A 671 -6.71 -24.74 10.88
CA SER A 671 -5.25 -24.53 10.83
C SER A 671 -4.35 -25.79 10.71
N GLU A 672 -4.07 -26.23 9.47
CA GLU A 672 -2.68 -26.59 9.11
C GLU A 672 -1.85 -25.31 8.88
N ILE A 673 -1.81 -24.48 9.92
CA ILE A 673 -0.75 -23.52 10.17
C ILE A 673 -0.28 -23.90 11.55
N LYS A 674 0.88 -24.56 11.65
CA LYS A 674 1.50 -24.79 12.97
C LYS A 674 1.69 -23.43 13.62
N ASP A 675 1.17 -23.28 14.83
CA ASP A 675 1.37 -22.08 15.62
C ASP A 675 2.87 -21.75 15.69
N PRO A 676 3.30 -20.49 15.50
CA PRO A 676 4.72 -20.14 15.50
C PRO A 676 5.49 -20.53 16.78
N ILE A 677 4.84 -20.67 17.95
CA ILE A 677 5.47 -21.24 19.15
C ILE A 677 5.71 -22.74 18.95
N SER A 678 4.73 -23.48 18.44
CA SER A 678 4.88 -24.92 18.18
C SER A 678 6.02 -25.25 17.19
N LEU A 679 6.25 -24.41 16.17
CA LEU A 679 7.40 -24.52 15.27
C LEU A 679 8.76 -24.23 15.96
N TYR A 680 8.78 -23.34 16.95
CA TYR A 680 9.97 -23.08 17.77
C TYR A 680 10.25 -24.25 18.74
N LEU A 681 9.20 -24.77 19.39
CA LEU A 681 9.25 -25.91 20.30
C LEU A 681 9.77 -27.18 19.61
N GLU A 682 9.35 -27.46 18.38
CA GLU A 682 9.84 -28.59 17.57
C GLU A 682 11.36 -28.57 17.31
N ASN A 683 12.01 -27.41 17.45
CA ASN A 683 13.46 -27.25 17.26
C ASN A 683 14.23 -27.04 18.58
N SER A 684 13.52 -26.70 19.67
CA SER A 684 14.09 -26.42 21.01
C SER A 684 13.22 -27.04 22.12
N PRO A 685 13.17 -28.39 22.23
CA PRO A 685 12.36 -29.07 23.23
C PRO A 685 12.88 -28.79 24.66
N GLY A 686 11.95 -28.52 25.58
CA GLY A 686 12.24 -28.10 26.95
C GLY A 686 10.95 -27.76 27.73
N PRO A 687 11.04 -27.17 28.93
CA PRO A 687 9.89 -26.97 29.83
C PRO A 687 8.73 -26.16 29.23
N LEU A 688 9.02 -25.31 28.23
CA LEU A 688 7.99 -24.56 27.49
C LEU A 688 7.02 -25.47 26.71
N GLU A 689 7.42 -26.69 26.31
CA GLU A 689 6.54 -27.58 25.56
C GLU A 689 5.42 -28.15 26.44
N ASP A 690 5.74 -28.56 27.67
CA ASP A 690 4.74 -29.04 28.63
C ASP A 690 3.83 -27.91 29.13
N LEU A 691 4.40 -26.71 29.36
CA LEU A 691 3.64 -25.47 29.57
C LEU A 691 2.62 -25.21 28.45
N TYR A 692 3.06 -25.25 27.19
CA TYR A 692 2.21 -25.03 26.02
C TYR A 692 1.07 -26.06 25.92
N ARG A 693 1.33 -27.32 26.28
CA ARG A 693 0.32 -28.40 26.34
C ARG A 693 -0.65 -28.24 27.52
N GLU A 694 -0.18 -27.77 28.67
CA GLU A 694 -0.96 -27.63 29.91
C GLU A 694 -1.88 -26.39 29.87
N MET A 695 -1.36 -25.25 29.42
CA MET A 695 -2.02 -23.95 29.52
C MET A 695 -2.52 -23.41 28.17
N GLY A 696 -2.04 -23.95 27.04
CA GLY A 696 -2.35 -23.45 25.70
C GLY A 696 -1.57 -22.18 25.31
N PRO A 697 -1.63 -21.77 24.02
CA PRO A 697 -0.75 -20.75 23.46
C PRO A 697 -0.84 -19.38 24.15
N GLY A 698 -2.05 -18.83 24.31
CA GLY A 698 -2.25 -17.48 24.86
C GLY A 698 -1.83 -17.33 26.32
N ALA A 699 -2.21 -18.30 27.17
CA ALA A 699 -1.82 -18.30 28.59
C ALA A 699 -0.32 -18.56 28.76
N THR A 700 0.29 -19.37 27.90
CA THR A 700 1.75 -19.57 27.86
C THR A 700 2.47 -18.29 27.45
N ALA A 701 1.98 -17.58 26.42
CA ALA A 701 2.54 -16.30 25.97
C ALA A 701 2.48 -15.23 27.08
N MET A 702 1.33 -15.13 27.78
CA MET A 702 1.19 -14.26 28.96
C MET A 702 2.18 -14.66 30.07
N ALA A 703 2.22 -15.93 30.48
CA ALA A 703 3.09 -16.36 31.56
C ALA A 703 4.58 -16.10 31.28
N VAL A 704 5.06 -16.35 30.05
CA VAL A 704 6.45 -16.10 29.67
C VAL A 704 6.77 -14.61 29.57
N SER A 705 5.96 -13.82 28.85
CA SER A 705 6.23 -12.38 28.67
C SER A 705 6.12 -11.59 29.98
N VAL A 706 5.17 -11.94 30.84
CA VAL A 706 4.94 -11.25 32.12
C VAL A 706 5.93 -11.69 33.19
N SER A 707 6.40 -12.93 33.21
CA SER A 707 7.49 -13.33 34.11
C SER A 707 8.79 -12.61 33.78
N LEU A 708 9.09 -12.42 32.49
CA LEU A 708 10.23 -11.60 32.05
C LEU A 708 10.06 -10.14 32.48
N TRP A 709 8.91 -9.53 32.18
CA TRP A 709 8.61 -8.13 32.53
C TRP A 709 8.60 -7.88 34.04
N ALA A 710 7.97 -8.75 34.85
CA ALA A 710 7.93 -8.62 36.30
C ALA A 710 9.34 -8.65 36.92
N SER A 711 10.25 -9.45 36.35
CA SER A 711 11.66 -9.50 36.79
C SER A 711 12.49 -8.27 36.42
N GLN A 712 11.99 -7.41 35.53
CA GLN A 712 12.62 -6.13 35.15
C GLN A 712 12.34 -5.02 36.17
N TYR A 713 11.27 -5.17 36.96
CA TYR A 713 10.77 -4.19 37.94
C TYR A 713 10.69 -4.75 39.38
N ASP A 714 11.36 -5.88 39.65
CA ASP A 714 11.35 -6.60 40.93
C ASP A 714 9.95 -6.87 41.53
N VAL A 715 8.93 -7.03 40.66
CA VAL A 715 7.53 -7.21 41.08
C VAL A 715 7.39 -8.55 41.82
N PRO A 716 6.90 -8.57 43.08
CA PRO A 716 6.77 -9.82 43.83
C PRO A 716 5.82 -10.79 43.13
N VAL A 717 6.24 -12.06 42.96
CA VAL A 717 5.44 -13.11 42.28
C VAL A 717 3.99 -13.18 42.79
N ALA A 718 3.77 -13.04 44.10
CA ALA A 718 2.43 -13.01 44.70
C ALA A 718 1.53 -11.88 44.13
N ARG A 719 2.09 -10.71 43.79
CA ARG A 719 1.38 -9.59 43.14
C ARG A 719 1.09 -9.88 41.67
N VAL A 720 1.99 -10.59 40.99
CA VAL A 720 1.72 -11.03 39.60
C VAL A 720 0.58 -12.06 39.58
N LEU A 721 0.54 -12.95 40.57
CA LEU A 721 -0.55 -13.94 40.75
C LEU A 721 -1.91 -13.32 41.13
N GLU A 722 -1.96 -12.07 41.63
CA GLU A 722 -3.22 -11.32 41.81
C GLU A 722 -3.89 -10.99 40.46
N VAL A 723 -3.11 -10.90 39.38
CA VAL A 723 -3.55 -10.53 38.03
C VAL A 723 -3.60 -11.74 37.09
N LEU A 724 -2.62 -12.64 37.20
CA LEU A 724 -2.51 -13.87 36.44
C LEU A 724 -2.45 -15.07 37.41
N PRO A 725 -3.59 -15.60 37.88
CA PRO A 725 -3.59 -16.66 38.89
C PRO A 725 -3.21 -18.04 38.33
N PHE A 726 -3.34 -18.25 37.02
CA PHE A 726 -3.18 -19.56 36.38
C PHE A 726 -1.74 -20.16 36.32
N PRO A 727 -0.62 -19.41 36.41
CA PRO A 727 0.72 -20.00 36.53
C PRO A 727 1.04 -20.52 37.94
N GLY A 728 0.18 -20.25 38.94
CA GLY A 728 0.45 -20.61 40.33
C GLY A 728 0.50 -22.13 40.55
N ARG A 729 1.56 -22.59 41.21
CA ARG A 729 1.74 -23.98 41.68
C ARG A 729 1.30 -24.16 43.13
N GLY A 730 1.10 -23.06 43.86
CA GLY A 730 0.31 -23.03 45.10
C GLY A 730 1.12 -23.06 46.40
N SER A 731 2.44 -23.21 46.31
CA SER A 731 3.37 -22.93 47.40
C SER A 731 4.30 -21.79 47.01
N LYS A 732 4.65 -20.93 47.98
CA LYS A 732 5.40 -19.69 47.75
C LYS A 732 6.84 -19.90 47.27
N GLU A 733 7.37 -21.11 47.36
CA GLU A 733 8.70 -21.47 46.88
C GLU A 733 8.60 -22.07 45.47
N ASP A 734 7.66 -23.00 45.24
CA ASP A 734 7.36 -23.52 43.89
C ASP A 734 6.97 -22.40 42.91
N ASP A 735 6.11 -21.46 43.35
CA ASP A 735 5.72 -20.29 42.55
C ASP A 735 6.94 -19.44 42.13
N ARG A 736 7.97 -19.33 42.98
CA ARG A 736 9.18 -18.53 42.71
C ARG A 736 10.12 -19.22 41.73
N GLU A 737 10.37 -20.52 41.91
CA GLU A 737 11.19 -21.29 40.98
C GLU A 737 10.53 -21.38 39.59
N TRP A 738 9.20 -21.50 39.55
CA TRP A 738 8.43 -21.53 38.32
C TRP A 738 8.47 -20.21 37.54
N PHE A 739 8.31 -19.06 38.22
CA PHE A 739 8.46 -17.75 37.58
C PHE A 739 9.89 -17.47 37.10
N ALA A 740 10.92 -17.98 37.80
CA ALA A 740 12.30 -17.91 37.33
C ALA A 740 12.52 -18.72 36.03
N CYS A 741 11.94 -19.92 35.94
CA CYS A 741 11.95 -20.74 34.72
C CYS A 741 11.26 -20.02 33.55
N LEU A 742 10.06 -19.47 33.77
CA LEU A 742 9.30 -18.71 32.76
C LEU A 742 10.05 -17.46 32.27
N ARG A 743 10.73 -16.73 33.17
CA ARG A 743 11.63 -15.62 32.82
C ARG A 743 12.76 -16.09 31.90
N ASP A 744 13.46 -17.16 32.26
CA ASP A 744 14.65 -17.62 31.52
C ASP A 744 14.29 -18.15 30.13
N ILE A 745 13.13 -18.80 30.01
CA ILE A 745 12.51 -19.13 28.72
C ILE A 745 12.22 -17.85 27.90
N GLY A 746 11.71 -16.80 28.53
CA GLY A 746 11.48 -15.50 27.90
C GLY A 746 12.76 -14.86 27.38
N VAL A 747 13.84 -14.86 28.17
CA VAL A 747 15.18 -14.40 27.75
C VAL A 747 15.68 -15.21 26.56
N GLN A 748 15.54 -16.54 26.59
CA GLN A 748 15.98 -17.39 25.49
C GLN A 748 15.19 -17.13 24.20
N LEU A 749 13.85 -17.13 24.29
CA LEU A 749 12.96 -16.90 23.13
C LEU A 749 13.20 -15.54 22.48
N ARG A 750 13.46 -14.50 23.29
CA ARG A 750 13.85 -13.16 22.84
C ARG A 750 15.17 -13.13 22.08
N ARG A 751 16.15 -13.95 22.49
CA ARG A 751 17.47 -14.06 21.87
C ARG A 751 17.45 -14.90 20.58
N ASP A 752 16.77 -16.06 20.64
CA ASP A 752 16.82 -17.09 19.60
C ASP A 752 15.76 -16.85 18.50
N ALA A 753 14.65 -16.17 18.80
CA ALA A 753 13.60 -15.83 17.84
C ALA A 753 12.91 -14.48 18.16
N PRO A 754 13.60 -13.33 18.04
CA PRO A 754 13.07 -12.01 18.43
C PRO A 754 11.77 -11.61 17.71
N GLU A 755 11.59 -11.96 16.42
CA GLU A 755 10.34 -11.69 15.69
C GLU A 755 9.15 -12.52 16.21
N LEU A 756 9.41 -13.71 16.76
CA LEU A 756 8.38 -14.52 17.40
C LEU A 756 8.02 -13.91 18.77
N PHE A 757 9.02 -13.48 19.54
CA PHE A 757 8.81 -12.78 20.80
C PHE A 757 8.00 -11.49 20.63
N GLU A 758 8.32 -10.64 19.64
CA GLU A 758 7.53 -9.43 19.35
C GLU A 758 6.07 -9.73 18.95
N LYS A 759 5.81 -10.82 18.20
CA LYS A 759 4.44 -11.26 17.88
C LYS A 759 3.67 -11.75 19.11
N LEU A 760 4.34 -12.47 20.02
CA LEU A 760 3.72 -12.98 21.24
C LEU A 760 3.36 -11.86 22.21
N VAL A 761 4.27 -10.89 22.39
CA VAL A 761 3.95 -9.66 23.14
C VAL A 761 2.77 -8.93 22.48
N SER A 762 2.78 -8.75 21.16
CA SER A 762 1.69 -8.07 20.45
C SER A 762 0.33 -8.76 20.60
N GLY A 763 0.28 -10.08 20.70
CA GLY A 763 -0.95 -10.84 20.97
C GLY A 763 -1.43 -10.77 22.43
N VAL A 764 -0.52 -10.52 23.37
CA VAL A 764 -0.85 -10.20 24.77
C VAL A 764 -1.34 -8.75 24.92
N GLU A 765 -0.82 -7.83 24.11
CA GLU A 765 -1.25 -6.42 24.09
C GLU A 765 -2.65 -6.18 23.48
N GLU A 766 -3.31 -7.21 22.93
CA GLU A 766 -4.71 -7.13 22.47
C GLU A 766 -5.72 -7.05 23.64
N ASP A 767 -5.35 -7.52 24.84
CA ASP A 767 -6.18 -7.40 26.05
C ASP A 767 -5.93 -6.05 26.75
N VAL A 768 -6.85 -5.11 26.52
CA VAL A 768 -6.82 -3.74 27.03
C VAL A 768 -7.02 -3.66 28.55
N GLU A 769 -7.70 -4.63 29.17
CA GLU A 769 -7.85 -4.67 30.64
C GLU A 769 -6.58 -5.23 31.29
N PHE A 770 -6.01 -6.28 30.72
CA PHE A 770 -4.72 -6.83 31.13
C PHE A 770 -3.60 -5.78 31.05
N VAL A 771 -3.46 -5.09 29.92
CA VAL A 771 -2.41 -4.06 29.74
C VAL A 771 -2.54 -2.92 30.75
N ARG A 772 -3.76 -2.53 31.15
CA ARG A 772 -3.97 -1.55 32.24
C ARG A 772 -3.56 -2.07 33.61
N SER A 773 -3.74 -3.37 33.87
CA SER A 773 -3.35 -3.98 35.15
C SER A 773 -1.84 -3.97 35.39
N LEU A 774 -1.03 -4.08 34.33
CA LEU A 774 0.44 -4.03 34.39
C LEU A 774 0.95 -2.75 35.08
N TRP A 775 0.45 -1.57 34.69
CA TRP A 775 0.86 -0.31 35.36
C TRP A 775 0.46 -0.28 36.85
N GLY A 776 -0.62 -0.98 37.23
CA GLY A 776 -1.03 -1.15 38.62
C GLY A 776 -0.15 -2.12 39.44
N LEU A 777 0.71 -2.91 38.80
CA LEU A 777 1.66 -3.80 39.47
C LEU A 777 2.95 -3.10 39.91
N ILE A 778 3.29 -1.96 39.31
CA ILE A 778 4.48 -1.13 39.60
C ILE A 778 4.13 0.22 40.29
N PRO A 779 3.40 0.23 41.43
CA PRO A 779 2.96 1.46 42.07
C PRO A 779 4.13 2.26 42.66
N GLY A 780 4.38 3.45 42.09
CA GLY A 780 5.42 4.38 42.54
C GLY A 780 6.64 4.48 41.64
N ALA A 781 6.73 3.69 40.57
CA ALA A 781 7.76 3.87 39.54
C ALA A 781 7.57 5.19 38.78
N ASP A 782 8.65 5.92 38.57
CA ASP A 782 8.66 7.19 37.83
C ASP A 782 8.53 6.98 36.32
N ALA A 783 7.92 7.93 35.59
CA ALA A 783 7.78 7.84 34.13
C ALA A 783 9.15 7.82 33.43
N GLN A 784 10.16 8.51 33.96
CA GLN A 784 11.52 8.47 33.42
C GLN A 784 12.18 7.12 33.66
N GLU A 785 12.01 6.55 34.85
CA GLU A 785 12.51 5.22 35.22
C GLU A 785 11.85 4.11 34.39
N VAL A 786 10.52 4.12 34.25
CA VAL A 786 9.79 3.16 33.41
C VAL A 786 10.26 3.29 31.96
N PHE A 787 10.41 4.50 31.41
CA PHE A 787 10.91 4.67 30.05
C PHE A 787 12.37 4.21 29.88
N GLN A 788 13.24 4.33 30.91
CA GLN A 788 14.58 3.74 30.88
C GLN A 788 14.55 2.21 30.88
N GLN A 789 13.83 1.62 31.84
CA GLN A 789 13.86 0.18 32.10
C GLN A 789 13.04 -0.62 31.08
N GLU A 790 11.93 -0.07 30.56
CA GLU A 790 11.00 -0.86 29.75
C GLU A 790 11.66 -1.40 28.48
N SER A 791 11.48 -2.70 28.27
CA SER A 791 12.01 -3.44 27.14
C SER A 791 11.00 -4.43 26.54
N VAL A 792 9.99 -4.86 27.30
CA VAL A 792 9.06 -5.93 26.92
C VAL A 792 7.81 -5.39 26.24
N TYR A 793 7.06 -4.47 26.88
CA TYR A 793 5.74 -4.03 26.38
C TYR A 793 5.77 -2.65 25.71
N PRO A 794 5.57 -2.57 24.38
CA PRO A 794 5.37 -1.30 23.66
C PRO A 794 4.31 -0.37 24.25
N VAL A 795 3.20 -0.87 24.82
CA VAL A 795 2.15 -0.02 25.39
C VAL A 795 2.56 0.57 26.75
N VAL A 796 3.29 -0.17 27.58
CA VAL A 796 3.86 0.38 28.84
C VAL A 796 4.91 1.45 28.50
N LEU A 797 5.76 1.21 27.49
CA LEU A 797 6.68 2.22 26.97
C LEU A 797 5.94 3.46 26.45
N ARG A 798 4.81 3.29 25.77
CA ARG A 798 3.98 4.40 25.26
C ARG A 798 3.34 5.21 26.38
N GLU A 799 2.80 4.57 27.42
CA GLU A 799 2.24 5.25 28.59
C GLU A 799 3.32 6.08 29.32
N ALA A 800 4.53 5.51 29.51
CA ALA A 800 5.66 6.24 30.06
C ALA A 800 6.11 7.42 29.16
N PHE A 801 6.13 7.21 27.85
CA PHE A 801 6.40 8.25 26.85
C PHE A 801 5.37 9.38 26.89
N GLU A 802 4.07 9.06 26.96
CA GLU A 802 2.99 10.06 26.97
C GLU A 802 2.98 10.89 28.26
N ARG A 803 3.42 10.31 29.39
CA ARG A 803 3.67 11.04 30.66
C ARG A 803 4.92 11.91 30.63
N LEU A 804 6.07 11.36 30.21
CA LEU A 804 7.30 12.14 30.03
C LEU A 804 7.11 13.31 29.05
N LEU A 805 6.30 13.07 28.01
CA LEU A 805 5.85 14.12 27.13
C LEU A 805 5.05 15.12 27.96
N ALA A 806 3.92 14.73 28.58
CA ALA A 806 3.07 15.61 29.39
C ALA A 806 3.81 16.49 30.42
N GLU A 807 4.81 15.93 31.09
CA GLU A 807 5.57 16.57 32.18
C GLU A 807 6.79 17.39 31.71
N GLY A 808 7.15 17.34 30.42
CA GLY A 808 8.26 18.13 29.84
C GLY A 808 9.66 17.72 30.31
N LEU A 809 9.78 16.53 30.91
CA LEU A 809 10.99 16.00 31.53
C LEU A 809 12.04 15.56 30.50
N GLU A 810 13.21 15.15 30.97
CA GLU A 810 14.26 14.69 30.06
C GLU A 810 13.93 13.32 29.47
N PRO A 811 13.96 13.10 28.13
CA PRO A 811 14.36 11.81 27.58
C PRO A 811 15.62 11.37 28.31
N PRO A 812 15.58 10.25 29.04
CA PRO A 812 16.70 9.83 29.84
C PRO A 812 17.92 9.54 28.98
N ALA A 813 19.10 9.75 29.56
CA ALA A 813 20.33 9.27 28.94
C ALA A 813 20.20 7.75 28.64
N PRO A 814 20.74 7.26 27.51
CA PRO A 814 20.71 5.84 27.19
C PRO A 814 21.48 5.09 28.29
N SER A 815 20.72 4.38 29.13
CA SER A 815 21.26 3.44 30.09
C SER A 815 21.95 2.30 29.35
N ASP A 816 23.11 1.88 29.85
CA ASP A 816 23.76 0.64 29.39
C ASP A 816 22.75 -0.51 29.61
N PRO A 817 22.37 -1.27 28.56
CA PRO A 817 21.35 -2.30 28.72
C PRO A 817 21.85 -3.35 29.71
N GLY A 818 21.00 -3.69 30.68
CA GLY A 818 21.25 -4.80 31.59
C GLY A 818 21.30 -6.15 30.86
N ALA A 819 21.23 -7.25 31.60
CA ALA A 819 21.40 -8.61 31.07
C ALA A 819 20.34 -9.08 30.03
N SER A 820 19.46 -8.20 29.54
CA SER A 820 18.46 -8.48 28.50
C SER A 820 18.53 -7.43 27.38
N ILE A 821 18.93 -7.86 26.19
CA ILE A 821 18.99 -7.01 24.99
C ILE A 821 17.55 -6.82 24.44
N PRO A 822 17.08 -5.58 24.20
CA PRO A 822 15.76 -5.36 23.61
C PRO A 822 15.63 -5.88 22.17
N CYS A 823 14.41 -6.24 21.76
CA CYS A 823 14.16 -6.62 20.37
C CYS A 823 14.35 -5.40 19.42
N PRO A 824 14.79 -5.60 18.16
CA PRO A 824 15.11 -4.48 17.28
C PRO A 824 13.93 -3.54 16.96
N GLY A 825 12.71 -4.08 16.83
CA GLY A 825 11.50 -3.28 16.58
C GLY A 825 11.12 -2.45 17.80
N PHE A 826 11.20 -3.04 19.00
CA PHE A 826 11.05 -2.30 20.26
C PHE A 826 12.10 -1.18 20.40
N LEU A 827 13.38 -1.47 20.16
CA LEU A 827 14.46 -0.49 20.29
C LEU A 827 14.26 0.69 19.31
N ALA A 828 13.90 0.42 18.05
CA ALA A 828 13.61 1.47 17.07
C ALA A 828 12.44 2.38 17.51
N ARG A 829 11.35 1.81 18.06
CA ARG A 829 10.25 2.58 18.66
C ARG A 829 10.72 3.42 19.84
N LYS A 830 11.55 2.85 20.73
CA LYS A 830 12.13 3.55 21.90
C LYS A 830 13.07 4.68 21.49
N GLU A 831 13.90 4.51 20.46
CA GLU A 831 14.68 5.60 19.88
C GLU A 831 13.79 6.67 19.22
N GLU A 832 12.66 6.28 18.61
CA GLU A 832 11.72 7.22 18.01
C GLU A 832 10.96 8.02 19.08
N MET A 833 10.47 7.38 20.14
CA MET A 833 9.90 8.05 21.32
C MET A 833 10.95 8.90 22.04
N ALA A 834 12.16 8.39 22.22
CA ALA A 834 13.28 9.16 22.77
C ALA A 834 13.53 10.37 21.88
N ARG A 835 13.58 10.23 20.54
CA ARG A 835 13.62 11.34 19.55
C ARG A 835 12.32 12.14 19.43
N ALA A 836 11.24 11.82 20.13
CA ALA A 836 9.98 12.58 20.12
C ALA A 836 9.88 13.44 21.38
N LEU A 837 10.22 12.87 22.54
CA LEU A 837 10.59 13.62 23.75
C LEU A 837 11.74 14.56 23.40
N SER A 838 12.90 14.01 23.01
CA SER A 838 14.07 14.70 22.44
C SER A 838 13.78 15.45 21.14
N LEU A 839 12.51 15.61 20.72
CA LEU A 839 12.07 16.61 19.76
C LEU A 839 10.86 17.56 20.27
N HIS A 840 10.55 17.72 21.58
CA HIS A 840 9.58 18.69 22.17
C HIS A 840 10.14 19.99 22.89
N ARG A 841 10.85 19.88 24.03
CA ARG A 841 11.70 20.89 24.73
C ARG A 841 13.02 21.42 24.04
N ARG A 842 13.04 21.66 22.71
CA ARG A 842 13.78 22.75 21.94
C ARG A 842 12.79 23.64 21.25
N PHE A 843 11.67 23.10 20.83
CA PHE A 843 10.63 23.94 20.32
C PHE A 843 10.15 24.84 21.44
N MET A 844 9.80 24.26 22.59
CA MET A 844 9.53 25.12 23.72
C MET A 844 10.78 25.91 24.10
N ASP A 845 11.97 25.34 23.86
CA ASP A 845 13.27 26.05 23.86
C ASP A 845 13.50 26.88 22.57
N ALA A 846 12.41 27.40 22.01
CA ALA A 846 12.33 28.32 20.88
C ALA A 846 11.17 29.35 21.03
N ILE A 847 10.42 29.44 22.17
CA ILE A 847 9.48 30.57 22.46
C ILE A 847 9.82 31.47 23.68
N SER A 848 10.02 31.00 24.91
CA SER A 848 10.36 31.84 26.11
C SER A 848 11.48 32.91 25.95
N THR A 849 12.76 32.64 25.59
CA THR A 849 13.77 33.70 25.21
C THR A 849 13.25 34.65 24.13
N LEU A 850 12.40 34.23 23.18
CA LEU A 850 11.81 35.18 22.23
C LEU A 850 10.82 36.10 22.96
N GLU A 851 10.00 35.58 23.88
CA GLU A 851 9.13 36.37 24.77
C GLU A 851 9.91 37.27 25.75
N GLU A 852 10.96 36.75 26.40
CA GLU A 852 11.79 37.39 27.43
C GLU A 852 12.84 38.36 26.85
N LYS A 853 13.27 38.17 25.59
CA LYS A 853 14.01 39.20 24.83
C LYS A 853 13.03 40.19 24.20
N ALA A 854 13.49 41.42 24.06
CA ALA A 854 12.93 42.33 23.08
C ALA A 854 13.60 42.10 21.71
N PRO A 855 12.87 42.27 20.59
CA PRO A 855 13.47 42.43 19.27
C PRO A 855 14.56 43.53 19.26
N PRO A 856 15.70 43.34 18.58
CA PRO A 856 16.75 44.34 18.51
C PRO A 856 16.29 45.65 17.87
N SER A 857 16.71 46.77 18.44
CA SER A 857 16.38 48.13 18.00
C SER A 857 17.63 48.95 17.67
N GLY A 858 17.44 49.99 16.84
CA GLY A 858 18.54 50.75 16.22
C GLY A 858 19.16 50.02 15.03
N THR A 859 19.66 50.78 14.05
CA THR A 859 20.23 50.25 12.80
C THR A 859 21.34 49.24 13.05
N ASP A 860 22.27 49.54 13.94
CA ASP A 860 23.54 48.80 14.08
C ASP A 860 23.38 47.40 14.71
N SER A 861 22.14 46.93 14.87
CA SER A 861 21.75 45.68 15.52
C SER A 861 21.57 44.47 14.58
N TRP A 862 21.85 44.59 13.28
CA TRP A 862 21.67 43.53 12.27
C TRP A 862 22.32 42.17 12.65
N SER A 863 23.51 42.18 13.25
CA SER A 863 24.20 40.95 13.68
C SER A 863 23.48 40.23 14.84
N ARG A 864 22.67 40.95 15.63
CA ARG A 864 21.79 40.37 16.65
C ARG A 864 20.55 39.75 16.00
N TRP A 865 20.02 40.35 14.94
CA TRP A 865 18.94 39.76 14.14
C TRP A 865 19.37 38.46 13.47
N GLU A 866 20.55 38.42 12.84
CA GLU A 866 21.13 37.16 12.33
C GLU A 866 21.27 36.10 13.44
N THR A 867 21.81 36.49 14.61
CA THR A 867 22.02 35.57 15.74
C THR A 867 20.72 35.00 16.28
N VAL A 868 19.67 35.83 16.46
CA VAL A 868 18.38 35.34 16.94
C VAL A 868 17.65 34.52 15.88
N TYR A 869 17.73 34.92 14.61
CA TYR A 869 17.14 34.17 13.51
C TYR A 869 17.76 32.77 13.39
N THR A 870 19.08 32.70 13.17
CA THR A 870 19.80 31.44 12.88
C THR A 870 19.83 30.44 14.03
N ARG A 871 19.57 30.86 15.28
CA ARG A 871 19.58 30.00 16.48
C ARG A 871 18.20 29.69 17.07
N HIS A 872 17.21 30.57 16.90
CA HIS A 872 15.89 30.44 17.53
C HIS A 872 14.78 30.51 16.46
N LEU A 873 14.60 31.69 15.87
CA LEU A 873 13.39 32.02 15.10
C LEU A 873 13.27 31.20 13.81
N ALA A 874 14.37 31.07 13.05
CA ALA A 874 14.40 30.32 11.79
C ALA A 874 13.91 28.88 11.98
N PHE A 875 14.29 28.28 13.11
CA PHE A 875 13.93 26.91 13.38
C PHE A 875 12.46 26.74 13.68
N LEU A 876 11.72 27.70 14.22
CA LEU A 876 10.35 27.45 14.73
C LEU A 876 9.37 26.71 13.80
N PRO A 877 9.41 26.87 12.45
CA PRO A 877 8.56 26.10 11.53
C PRO A 877 9.20 24.84 10.89
N SER A 878 10.43 24.44 11.27
CA SER A 878 11.09 23.23 10.74
C SER A 878 10.96 21.96 11.59
N THR A 879 11.79 21.83 12.64
CA THR A 879 11.38 21.67 14.06
C THR A 879 10.09 20.87 14.15
N ALA A 880 9.06 21.43 14.72
CA ALA A 880 7.87 21.80 13.97
C ALA A 880 7.09 20.75 13.16
N ALA A 881 7.40 20.64 11.88
CA ALA A 881 6.72 19.72 10.98
C ALA A 881 7.10 18.28 11.26
N ARG A 882 8.12 18.09 12.10
CA ARG A 882 8.63 16.80 12.44
C ARG A 882 7.75 16.11 13.50
N LEU A 883 6.95 16.74 14.40
CA LEU A 883 6.21 15.99 15.49
C LEU A 883 4.90 15.36 15.06
N ARG A 884 4.15 16.03 14.17
CA ARG A 884 3.11 15.37 13.36
C ARG A 884 3.66 14.06 12.82
N HIS A 885 4.92 14.09 12.42
CA HIS A 885 5.64 12.99 11.83
C HIS A 885 6.44 12.11 12.81
N LEU A 886 6.43 12.33 14.13
CA LEU A 886 6.91 11.33 15.10
C LEU A 886 5.81 10.75 15.97
N LEU A 887 4.89 11.55 16.52
CA LEU A 887 3.76 11.03 17.29
C LEU A 887 2.93 10.07 16.43
N ALA A 888 2.60 10.47 15.20
CA ALA A 888 1.92 9.58 14.24
C ALA A 888 2.77 8.39 13.75
N ARG A 889 4.09 8.34 14.01
CA ARG A 889 4.94 7.16 13.74
C ARG A 889 4.98 6.20 14.94
N VAL A 890 5.08 6.72 16.17
CA VAL A 890 5.09 5.91 17.40
C VAL A 890 3.71 5.45 17.84
N GLY A 891 2.64 5.93 17.18
CA GLY A 891 1.26 5.53 17.44
C GLY A 891 0.56 6.34 18.54
N THR A 892 1.15 7.46 18.95
CA THR A 892 0.56 8.43 19.89
C THR A 892 -0.19 9.50 19.09
N PRO A 893 -1.46 9.80 19.37
CA PRO A 893 -2.13 10.95 18.77
C PRO A 893 -1.55 12.25 19.34
N PRO A 894 -1.58 13.37 18.59
CA PRO A 894 -1.12 14.67 19.10
C PRO A 894 -1.94 15.08 20.34
N PRO A 895 -1.31 15.22 21.52
CA PRO A 895 -2.02 15.37 22.78
C PRO A 895 -2.61 16.79 22.98
N PRO A 896 -3.69 16.97 23.78
CA PRO A 896 -4.33 18.27 24.07
C PRO A 896 -3.56 19.16 25.05
N PHE A 897 -2.23 19.16 24.94
CA PHE A 897 -1.34 20.16 25.49
C PHE A 897 -0.39 20.73 24.43
N LEU A 898 -0.29 20.05 23.27
CA LEU A 898 0.70 20.26 22.24
C LEU A 898 0.27 21.38 21.30
N ALA A 899 -1.00 21.35 20.88
CA ALA A 899 -1.52 22.27 19.89
C ALA A 899 -1.25 23.72 20.29
N ASP A 900 -1.48 24.07 21.55
CA ASP A 900 -1.39 25.47 21.95
C ASP A 900 -0.01 25.90 22.44
N GLU A 901 0.95 24.97 22.47
CA GLU A 901 2.36 25.35 22.43
C GLU A 901 2.60 26.25 21.20
N GLU A 902 2.16 25.75 20.05
CA GLU A 902 2.46 26.22 18.70
C GLU A 902 1.67 27.51 18.40
N ARG A 903 0.55 27.67 19.09
CA ARG A 903 -0.23 28.90 19.14
C ARG A 903 0.57 30.10 19.65
N ARG A 904 1.43 29.89 20.66
CA ARG A 904 2.39 30.91 21.14
C ARG A 904 3.63 31.02 20.25
N ALA A 905 3.99 29.97 19.53
CA ALA A 905 5.03 30.03 18.50
C ALA A 905 4.68 30.97 17.35
N GLN A 906 3.42 30.95 16.89
CA GLN A 906 2.97 31.85 15.83
C GLN A 906 3.00 33.31 16.31
N LYS A 907 2.61 33.53 17.57
CA LYS A 907 2.65 34.84 18.21
C LYS A 907 4.07 35.42 18.24
N GLU A 908 5.09 34.63 18.59
CA GLU A 908 6.47 35.11 18.59
C GLU A 908 7.08 35.21 17.18
N ILE A 909 6.73 34.31 16.25
CA ILE A 909 7.08 34.47 14.82
C ILE A 909 6.57 35.82 14.31
N LEU A 910 5.31 36.16 14.58
CA LEU A 910 4.67 37.41 14.14
C LEU A 910 5.31 38.63 14.82
N ARG A 911 5.45 38.62 16.16
CA ARG A 911 6.09 39.71 16.93
C ARG A 911 7.52 40.03 16.44
N TRP A 912 8.31 39.01 16.11
CA TRP A 912 9.66 39.20 15.60
C TRP A 912 9.70 39.56 14.10
N HIS A 913 8.73 39.09 13.30
CA HIS A 913 8.56 39.49 11.89
C HIS A 913 8.17 40.97 11.75
N GLU A 914 7.18 41.44 12.52
CA GLU A 914 6.72 42.84 12.52
C GLU A 914 7.87 43.80 12.90
N ALA A 915 8.58 43.48 13.98
CA ALA A 915 9.70 44.29 14.46
C ALA A 915 10.88 44.31 13.46
N PHE A 916 11.19 43.18 12.80
CA PHE A 916 12.22 43.13 11.77
C PHE A 916 11.84 43.95 10.54
N SER A 917 10.58 43.88 10.10
CA SER A 917 10.08 44.61 8.93
C SER A 917 10.14 46.13 9.14
N GLY A 918 9.77 46.59 10.34
CA GLY A 918 9.92 48.00 10.74
C GLY A 918 11.39 48.45 10.80
N PHE A 919 12.28 47.60 11.32
CA PHE A 919 13.72 47.85 11.38
C PHE A 919 14.38 47.90 9.98
N LEU A 920 14.03 46.98 9.07
CA LEU A 920 14.58 46.94 7.72
C LEU A 920 14.24 48.23 6.95
N THR A 921 12.99 48.69 7.07
CA THR A 921 12.49 49.95 6.50
C THR A 921 13.27 51.19 6.98
N GLN A 922 13.92 51.12 8.15
CA GLN A 922 14.69 52.22 8.75
C GLN A 922 16.20 52.13 8.47
N SER A 923 16.66 51.09 7.76
CA SER A 923 18.10 50.72 7.71
C SER A 923 18.93 51.31 6.55
N GLY A 924 18.34 51.48 5.37
CA GLY A 924 19.00 52.10 4.19
C GLY A 924 20.16 51.33 3.54
N TRP A 925 20.54 50.13 4.01
CA TRP A 925 21.77 49.43 3.58
C TRP A 925 21.85 49.02 2.11
N GLU A 926 20.72 48.99 1.40
CA GLU A 926 20.70 48.61 -0.01
C GLU A 926 21.55 49.56 -0.87
N GLU A 927 21.67 50.83 -0.47
CA GLU A 927 22.51 51.83 -1.13
C GLU A 927 24.02 51.64 -0.90
N GLY A 928 24.42 50.82 0.08
CA GLY A 928 25.82 50.44 0.32
C GLY A 928 26.71 51.52 0.96
N THR A 929 26.09 52.51 1.63
CA THR A 929 26.75 53.70 2.18
C THR A 929 27.15 53.60 3.66
N LEU A 930 26.86 52.48 4.33
CA LEU A 930 27.05 52.24 5.76
C LEU A 930 27.66 50.86 6.02
N GLU A 931 28.32 50.65 7.17
CA GLU A 931 28.66 49.31 7.63
C GLU A 931 27.37 48.53 7.97
N GLY A 932 27.21 47.35 7.38
CA GLY A 932 25.96 46.60 7.39
C GLY A 932 26.15 45.12 7.07
N PRO A 933 25.05 44.37 6.89
CA PRO A 933 25.09 42.95 6.57
C PRO A 933 25.68 42.65 5.17
N SER A 934 26.10 41.40 4.95
CA SER A 934 26.57 40.94 3.62
C SER A 934 25.39 40.63 2.70
N PHE A 935 25.37 41.16 1.49
CA PHE A 935 24.34 40.91 0.48
C PHE A 935 24.86 40.02 -0.66
N ILE A 936 23.96 39.55 -1.55
CA ILE A 936 24.35 38.74 -2.72
C ILE A 936 25.36 39.45 -3.65
N ARG A 937 25.39 40.79 -3.69
CA ARG A 937 26.41 41.58 -4.40
C ARG A 937 27.84 41.37 -3.88
N ASP A 938 28.00 40.89 -2.64
CA ASP A 938 29.31 40.75 -2.00
C ASP A 938 29.92 39.35 -2.24
N ILE A 939 29.14 38.40 -2.76
CA ILE A 939 29.58 37.03 -3.07
C ILE A 939 30.81 36.97 -4.02
N PRO A 940 30.91 37.75 -5.11
CA PRO A 940 32.06 37.72 -6.02
C PRO A 940 33.37 38.19 -5.37
N THR A 941 33.28 39.08 -4.38
CA THR A 941 34.43 39.66 -3.66
C THR A 941 34.67 39.03 -2.29
N MET A 942 33.76 38.19 -1.79
CA MET A 942 33.76 37.67 -0.41
C MET A 942 35.07 36.99 0.02
N LEU A 943 35.74 36.28 -0.89
CA LEU A 943 37.04 35.64 -0.61
C LEU A 943 38.17 36.65 -0.37
N LYS A 944 38.08 37.87 -0.91
CA LYS A 944 39.04 38.95 -0.69
C LYS A 944 38.79 39.66 0.66
N ALA A 945 37.54 39.69 1.12
CA ALA A 945 37.13 40.37 2.35
C ALA A 945 37.25 39.51 3.62
N LYS A 946 37.09 38.18 3.53
CA LYS A 946 37.02 37.29 4.69
C LYS A 946 38.33 36.52 4.91
N ARG A 947 38.91 36.64 6.11
CA ARG A 947 40.10 35.88 6.54
C ARG A 947 39.84 34.36 6.57
N ASN A 948 40.92 33.59 6.46
CA ASN A 948 40.96 32.12 6.54
C ASN A 948 40.17 31.41 5.43
N VAL A 949 40.34 31.85 4.18
CA VAL A 949 39.95 31.06 2.99
C VAL A 949 40.89 29.85 2.88
N PRO A 950 40.39 28.61 2.64
CA PRO A 950 41.24 27.45 2.41
C PRO A 950 42.02 27.53 1.09
N ASP A 951 43.14 26.82 1.01
CA ASP A 951 43.80 26.54 -0.26
C ASP A 951 42.87 25.76 -1.20
N HIS A 952 42.78 26.21 -2.45
CA HIS A 952 41.87 25.67 -3.47
C HIS A 952 42.46 25.83 -4.87
N ARG A 953 42.00 25.00 -5.82
CA ARG A 953 42.46 25.00 -7.22
C ARG A 953 41.54 25.79 -8.15
N GLU A 954 40.23 25.69 -7.93
CA GLU A 954 39.22 26.50 -8.61
C GLU A 954 38.10 26.88 -7.62
N VAL A 955 37.35 27.93 -7.96
CA VAL A 955 36.16 28.38 -7.23
C VAL A 955 34.93 28.18 -8.12
N ARG A 956 33.92 27.50 -7.59
CA ARG A 956 32.58 27.38 -8.20
C ARG A 956 31.55 28.05 -7.32
N TYR A 957 30.62 28.73 -7.95
CA TYR A 957 29.50 29.40 -7.29
C TYR A 957 28.27 28.49 -7.45
N VAL A 958 27.55 28.22 -6.38
CA VAL A 958 26.36 27.36 -6.38
C VAL A 958 25.21 28.13 -5.76
N LEU A 959 24.22 28.52 -6.58
CA LEU A 959 23.04 29.25 -6.12
C LEU A 959 21.88 28.28 -5.93
N LEU A 960 21.30 28.32 -4.73
CA LEU A 960 20.09 27.59 -4.34
C LEU A 960 18.93 28.59 -4.37
N ASP A 961 18.07 28.47 -5.38
CA ASP A 961 16.97 29.38 -5.68
C ASP A 961 15.86 29.19 -4.64
N GLY A 962 15.71 30.13 -3.70
CA GLY A 962 14.78 29.99 -2.55
C GLY A 962 15.27 29.01 -1.46
N MET A 963 15.84 29.52 -0.37
CA MET A 963 16.39 28.71 0.72
C MET A 963 16.38 29.43 2.08
N ARG A 964 15.68 28.86 3.07
CA ARG A 964 15.73 29.27 4.48
C ARG A 964 16.91 28.63 5.22
N TRP A 965 17.31 29.24 6.34
CA TRP A 965 18.33 28.69 7.23
C TRP A 965 17.99 27.30 7.79
N ASP A 966 16.74 27.07 8.18
CA ASP A 966 16.30 25.81 8.76
C ASP A 966 16.26 24.64 7.75
N LEU A 967 15.89 24.94 6.51
CA LEU A 967 15.98 24.03 5.37
C LEU A 967 17.45 23.74 5.03
N TRP A 968 18.31 24.76 4.98
CA TRP A 968 19.76 24.58 4.75
C TRP A 968 20.41 23.64 5.75
N VAL A 969 20.17 23.82 7.07
CA VAL A 969 20.73 22.93 8.09
C VAL A 969 20.31 21.47 7.84
N SER A 970 19.02 21.24 7.55
CA SER A 970 18.50 19.89 7.25
C SER A 970 19.08 19.28 5.96
N LEU A 971 19.47 20.10 4.99
CA LEU A 971 20.10 19.65 3.74
C LEU A 971 21.61 19.45 3.88
N LYS A 972 22.27 20.25 4.73
CA LYS A 972 23.69 20.13 5.07
C LYS A 972 23.97 18.80 5.76
N GLU A 973 23.18 18.47 6.79
CA GLU A 973 23.11 17.16 7.45
C GLU A 973 22.99 16.04 6.39
N ALA A 974 21.97 16.16 5.52
CA ALA A 974 21.57 15.11 4.59
C ALA A 974 22.48 14.93 3.36
N ILE A 975 23.29 15.93 2.96
CA ILE A 975 24.04 15.91 1.69
C ILE A 975 25.54 16.04 1.91
N PHE A 976 26.00 17.00 2.72
CA PHE A 976 27.43 17.25 2.90
C PHE A 976 28.01 16.41 4.03
N GLU A 977 27.35 16.41 5.20
CA GLU A 977 27.81 15.69 6.39
C GLU A 977 27.64 14.17 6.26
N LYS A 978 26.65 13.72 5.46
CA LYS A 978 26.46 12.32 5.02
C LYS A 978 27.57 11.79 4.10
N PHE A 979 28.33 12.66 3.42
CA PHE A 979 29.42 12.26 2.52
C PHE A 979 30.75 12.98 2.87
N PRO A 980 31.27 12.80 4.10
CA PRO A 980 32.42 13.57 4.61
C PRO A 980 33.75 13.24 3.91
N GLN A 981 33.80 12.10 3.20
CA GLN A 981 34.91 11.70 2.33
C GLN A 981 34.94 12.44 0.98
N HIS A 982 33.86 13.15 0.63
CA HIS A 982 33.72 13.86 -0.65
C HIS A 982 33.60 15.38 -0.47
N PHE A 983 33.01 15.82 0.64
CA PHE A 983 32.72 17.22 0.93
C PHE A 983 33.04 17.56 2.38
N ARG A 984 33.60 18.75 2.60
CA ARG A 984 33.77 19.34 3.93
C ARG A 984 33.21 20.74 3.95
N VAL A 985 32.17 20.98 4.76
CA VAL A 985 31.75 22.34 5.10
C VAL A 985 32.87 22.97 5.92
N VAL A 986 33.37 24.11 5.48
CA VAL A 986 34.48 24.84 6.10
C VAL A 986 33.96 25.99 6.97
N ARG A 987 32.94 26.68 6.47
CA ARG A 987 32.37 27.88 7.07
C ARG A 987 30.96 28.09 6.54
N GLU A 988 30.08 28.62 7.37
CA GLU A 988 28.75 29.09 6.96
C GLU A 988 28.43 30.43 7.65
N GLY A 989 27.36 31.09 7.21
CA GLY A 989 26.87 32.34 7.78
C GLY A 989 25.68 32.89 7.01
N ALA A 990 25.16 34.05 7.43
CA ALA A 990 24.05 34.71 6.77
C ALA A 990 24.50 35.61 5.58
N LEU A 991 23.64 35.67 4.58
CA LEU A 991 23.49 36.72 3.57
C LEU A 991 22.15 37.42 3.80
N TRP A 992 22.01 38.64 3.29
CA TRP A 992 20.76 39.38 3.24
C TRP A 992 20.31 39.54 1.78
N ALA A 993 19.06 39.19 1.51
CA ALA A 993 18.40 39.44 0.23
C ALA A 993 17.99 40.92 0.14
N PHE A 994 18.15 41.52 -1.04
CA PHE A 994 17.58 42.83 -1.36
C PHE A 994 16.05 42.75 -1.46
N SER A 995 15.37 43.83 -1.14
CA SER A 995 13.96 44.04 -1.40
C SER A 995 13.71 44.41 -2.88
N PRO A 996 12.69 43.84 -3.56
CA PRO A 996 11.88 42.70 -3.13
C PRO A 996 12.67 41.38 -3.14
N THR A 997 12.39 40.49 -2.19
CA THR A 997 13.13 39.24 -1.96
C THR A 997 12.77 38.14 -2.98
N ASN A 998 13.19 38.35 -4.23
CA ASN A 998 13.02 37.41 -5.34
C ASN A 998 14.30 37.23 -6.17
N THR A 999 14.34 36.14 -6.94
CA THR A 999 15.43 35.73 -7.83
C THR A 999 15.83 36.82 -8.84
N GLU A 1000 14.88 37.58 -9.39
CA GLU A 1000 15.16 38.58 -10.45
C GLU A 1000 16.00 39.74 -9.92
N THR A 1001 15.56 40.36 -8.81
CA THR A 1001 16.29 41.43 -8.12
C THR A 1001 17.66 40.94 -7.63
N GLN A 1002 17.72 39.74 -7.04
CA GLN A 1002 18.98 39.17 -6.56
C GLN A 1002 19.98 38.90 -7.71
N MET A 1003 19.51 38.32 -8.81
CA MET A 1003 20.36 37.99 -9.97
C MET A 1003 20.82 39.22 -10.75
N GLU A 1004 20.07 40.32 -10.76
CA GLU A 1004 20.56 41.61 -11.29
C GLU A 1004 21.76 42.09 -10.48
N ARG A 1005 21.62 42.21 -9.16
CA ARG A 1005 22.70 42.67 -8.26
C ARG A 1005 23.93 41.74 -8.30
N LEU A 1006 23.72 40.42 -8.39
CA LEU A 1006 24.80 39.45 -8.53
C LEU A 1006 25.55 39.62 -9.87
N ARG A 1007 24.84 39.77 -11.00
CA ARG A 1007 25.46 39.92 -12.33
C ARG A 1007 26.34 41.16 -12.42
N ASP A 1008 25.90 42.29 -11.91
CA ASP A 1008 26.68 43.54 -11.96
C ASP A 1008 27.89 43.51 -11.03
N ALA A 1009 27.77 42.88 -9.85
CA ALA A 1009 28.91 42.58 -9.01
C ALA A 1009 29.90 41.61 -9.66
N PHE A 1010 29.42 40.58 -10.38
CA PHE A 1010 30.27 39.61 -11.07
C PHE A 1010 31.03 40.25 -12.25
N ARG A 1011 30.35 41.05 -13.07
CA ARG A 1011 30.96 41.88 -14.14
C ARG A 1011 32.06 42.79 -13.59
N SER A 1012 31.84 43.37 -12.42
CA SER A 1012 32.80 44.26 -11.75
C SER A 1012 34.00 43.51 -11.16
N ALA A 1013 33.78 42.30 -10.62
CA ALA A 1013 34.81 41.49 -9.98
C ALA A 1013 35.65 40.66 -10.98
N PHE A 1014 35.05 40.24 -12.10
CA PHE A 1014 35.63 39.37 -13.12
C PHE A 1014 35.32 39.86 -14.55
N PRO A 1015 35.86 41.01 -15.01
CA PRO A 1015 35.43 41.66 -16.26
C PRO A 1015 35.75 40.92 -17.58
N GLN A 1016 36.36 39.74 -17.51
CA GLN A 1016 36.79 38.92 -18.65
C GLN A 1016 36.15 37.52 -18.64
N GLU A 1017 35.25 37.23 -17.69
CA GLU A 1017 34.65 35.91 -17.51
C GLU A 1017 33.12 36.00 -17.40
N ASP A 1018 32.43 35.01 -17.98
CA ASP A 1018 30.98 34.96 -17.98
C ASP A 1018 30.45 34.20 -16.75
N LEU A 1019 29.42 34.75 -16.10
CA LEU A 1019 28.82 34.23 -14.87
C LEU A 1019 28.40 32.77 -15.04
N ASP A 1020 27.75 32.46 -16.16
CA ASP A 1020 27.16 31.15 -16.46
C ASP A 1020 28.22 30.04 -16.64
N THR A 1021 29.51 30.40 -16.72
CA THR A 1021 30.63 29.42 -16.76
C THR A 1021 31.12 28.99 -15.37
N ARG A 1022 30.86 29.81 -14.34
CA ARG A 1022 31.28 29.57 -12.94
C ARG A 1022 30.11 29.33 -11.98
N LEU A 1023 28.90 29.77 -12.34
CA LEU A 1023 27.68 29.63 -11.56
C LEU A 1023 26.90 28.36 -11.93
N LEU A 1024 26.71 27.48 -10.96
CA LEU A 1024 25.70 26.42 -10.98
C LEU A 1024 24.45 26.95 -10.26
N LYS A 1025 23.47 27.46 -10.99
CA LYS A 1025 22.13 27.73 -10.45
C LYS A 1025 21.32 26.42 -10.38
N LEU A 1026 20.48 26.30 -9.36
CA LEU A 1026 19.54 25.18 -9.16
C LEU A 1026 18.15 25.73 -8.87
N ASP A 1027 17.37 25.88 -9.94
CA ASP A 1027 16.08 26.58 -9.97
C ASP A 1027 14.94 25.79 -9.29
N GLY A 1028 15.08 24.47 -9.19
CA GLY A 1028 14.00 23.57 -8.79
C GLY A 1028 13.62 23.58 -7.30
N ILE A 1029 14.23 24.42 -6.46
CA ILE A 1029 13.79 24.58 -5.06
C ILE A 1029 12.70 25.66 -4.96
N ASP A 1030 12.81 26.77 -5.70
CA ASP A 1030 11.73 27.77 -5.79
C ASP A 1030 10.47 27.19 -6.46
N GLU A 1031 10.66 26.40 -7.52
CA GLU A 1031 9.56 25.60 -8.08
C GLU A 1031 8.89 24.72 -7.00
N MET A 1032 9.65 24.17 -6.04
CA MET A 1032 9.10 23.41 -4.90
C MET A 1032 8.53 24.29 -3.79
N ILE A 1033 9.01 25.50 -3.54
CA ILE A 1033 8.38 26.46 -2.62
C ILE A 1033 6.98 26.81 -3.15
N HIS A 1034 6.90 27.17 -4.42
CA HIS A 1034 5.65 27.41 -5.12
C HIS A 1034 4.78 26.16 -5.29
N ALA A 1035 5.35 24.95 -5.35
CA ALA A 1035 4.61 23.70 -5.56
C ALA A 1035 4.46 22.77 -4.34
N GLU A 1036 4.96 23.10 -3.14
CA GLU A 1036 4.86 22.28 -1.91
C GLU A 1036 3.98 22.93 -0.83
N LYS A 1037 3.25 22.13 -0.03
CA LYS A 1037 2.10 22.47 0.85
C LYS A 1037 1.85 21.50 2.00
N GLY A 1038 2.38 20.28 1.92
CA GLY A 1038 2.49 19.46 3.11
C GLY A 1038 3.29 20.22 4.17
N PRO A 1039 3.31 19.71 5.41
CA PRO A 1039 4.15 20.30 6.45
C PRO A 1039 5.61 20.38 5.97
N TRP A 1040 6.40 21.29 6.55
CA TRP A 1040 7.80 21.56 6.16
C TRP A 1040 8.67 20.28 5.99
N THR A 1041 8.35 19.18 6.67
CA THR A 1041 8.98 17.86 6.50
C THR A 1041 8.84 17.28 5.09
N ARG A 1042 7.73 17.55 4.39
CA ARG A 1042 7.56 17.15 2.99
C ARG A 1042 8.39 18.03 2.05
N LEU A 1043 8.46 19.34 2.29
CA LEU A 1043 9.35 20.25 1.56
C LEU A 1043 10.82 19.87 1.73
N ALA A 1044 11.27 19.66 2.96
CA ALA A 1044 12.63 19.21 3.24
C ALA A 1044 12.96 17.87 2.55
N SER A 1045 12.03 16.90 2.57
CA SER A 1045 12.19 15.60 1.90
C SER A 1045 12.25 15.73 0.37
N ASN A 1046 11.40 16.56 -0.23
CA ASN A 1046 11.38 16.78 -1.68
C ASN A 1046 12.60 17.58 -2.16
N ALA A 1047 12.98 18.66 -1.46
CA ALA A 1047 14.20 19.41 -1.72
C ALA A 1047 15.46 18.56 -1.54
N GLN A 1048 15.52 17.70 -0.51
CA GLN A 1048 16.62 16.74 -0.34
C GLN A 1048 16.72 15.81 -1.54
N ARG A 1049 15.61 15.18 -1.98
CA ARG A 1049 15.60 14.26 -3.12
C ARG A 1049 16.00 14.96 -4.42
N TYR A 1050 15.57 16.20 -4.63
CA TYR A 1050 16.00 17.02 -5.77
C TYR A 1050 17.52 17.23 -5.77
N LEU A 1051 18.09 17.64 -4.63
CA LEU A 1051 19.53 17.92 -4.53
C LEU A 1051 20.39 16.64 -4.46
N GLU A 1052 19.90 15.53 -3.93
CA GLU A 1052 20.57 14.21 -4.02
C GLU A 1052 20.65 13.72 -5.48
N ASN A 1053 19.68 14.08 -6.34
CA ASN A 1053 19.70 13.76 -7.77
C ASN A 1053 20.52 14.76 -8.60
N GLU A 1054 20.26 16.06 -8.47
CA GLU A 1054 20.88 17.10 -9.31
C GLU A 1054 22.21 17.63 -8.76
N LEU A 1055 22.22 18.16 -7.54
CA LEU A 1055 23.41 18.80 -6.97
C LEU A 1055 24.52 17.78 -6.73
N LEU A 1056 24.23 16.69 -6.01
CA LEU A 1056 25.23 15.70 -5.62
C LEU A 1056 25.88 15.01 -6.84
N PHE A 1057 25.13 14.75 -7.90
CA PHE A 1057 25.65 14.19 -9.16
C PHE A 1057 26.57 15.17 -9.89
N ARG A 1058 26.18 16.45 -9.97
CA ARG A 1058 27.00 17.52 -10.58
C ARG A 1058 28.28 17.76 -9.76
N LEU A 1059 28.17 17.90 -8.44
CA LEU A 1059 29.31 18.17 -7.55
C LEU A 1059 30.33 17.03 -7.49
N ARG A 1060 29.90 15.76 -7.54
CA ARG A 1060 30.82 14.60 -7.56
C ARG A 1060 31.76 14.59 -8.78
N ARG A 1061 31.37 15.26 -9.88
CA ARG A 1061 32.18 15.39 -11.10
C ARG A 1061 33.22 16.52 -11.05
N LEU A 1062 33.19 17.38 -10.03
CA LEU A 1062 34.16 18.47 -9.88
C LEU A 1062 35.53 17.95 -9.38
N PRO A 1063 36.64 18.61 -9.75
CA PRO A 1063 37.98 18.24 -9.29
C PRO A 1063 38.14 18.27 -7.76
N ALA A 1064 39.05 17.44 -7.27
CA ALA A 1064 39.59 17.53 -5.91
C ALA A 1064 40.20 18.93 -5.64
N ALA A 1065 40.02 19.43 -4.41
CA ALA A 1065 40.35 20.80 -3.99
C ALA A 1065 39.62 21.94 -4.75
N THR A 1066 38.39 21.68 -5.22
CA THR A 1066 37.46 22.73 -5.69
C THR A 1066 36.74 23.37 -4.51
N LEU A 1067 36.80 24.69 -4.38
CA LEU A 1067 36.05 25.45 -3.38
C LEU A 1067 34.67 25.82 -3.94
N LEU A 1068 33.62 25.31 -3.31
CA LEU A 1068 32.24 25.69 -3.58
C LEU A 1068 31.85 26.85 -2.67
N ILE A 1069 31.41 27.96 -3.25
CA ILE A 1069 30.65 28.99 -2.55
C ILE A 1069 29.18 28.67 -2.82
N VAL A 1070 28.55 28.01 -1.85
CA VAL A 1070 27.12 27.69 -1.87
C VAL A 1070 26.38 28.84 -1.22
N PHE A 1071 25.33 29.36 -1.83
CA PHE A 1071 24.55 30.46 -1.27
C PHE A 1071 23.11 30.46 -1.79
N ALA A 1072 22.24 31.04 -0.98
CA ALA A 1072 20.87 31.37 -1.32
C ALA A 1072 20.77 32.78 -1.88
N ASP A 1073 19.70 33.06 -2.62
CA ASP A 1073 19.33 34.40 -3.07
C ASP A 1073 18.22 35.01 -2.22
N HIS A 1074 17.11 34.29 -2.00
CA HIS A 1074 16.06 34.66 -1.06
C HIS A 1074 15.61 33.47 -0.21
N GLY A 1075 14.93 33.76 0.89
CA GLY A 1075 14.25 32.77 1.73
C GLY A 1075 12.76 32.67 1.38
N PHE A 1076 11.96 32.21 2.34
CA PHE A 1076 10.51 32.13 2.23
C PHE A 1076 9.84 32.03 3.61
N VAL A 1077 8.64 32.60 3.76
CA VAL A 1077 7.74 32.33 4.89
C VAL A 1077 6.81 31.16 4.57
N GLU A 1078 6.24 30.53 5.60
CA GLU A 1078 4.92 29.95 5.40
C GLU A 1078 3.95 31.12 5.27
N ASN A 1079 3.26 31.19 4.14
CA ASN A 1079 2.18 32.12 3.84
C ASN A 1079 1.30 32.20 5.09
N PRO A 1080 1.22 33.36 5.78
CA PRO A 1080 0.46 33.49 7.02
C PRO A 1080 -1.00 33.11 6.85
N GLY A 1081 -1.49 33.11 5.62
CA GLY A 1081 -2.83 32.69 5.29
C GLY A 1081 -3.05 31.21 5.05
N PHE A 1082 -2.01 30.37 4.95
CA PHE A 1082 -2.11 28.98 4.48
C PHE A 1082 -3.27 28.21 5.11
N ASP A 1083 -3.83 27.23 4.41
CA ASP A 1083 -4.82 26.32 4.97
C ASP A 1083 -4.79 24.96 4.23
N PRO A 1084 -4.41 23.85 4.91
CA PRO A 1084 -4.39 22.53 4.28
C PRO A 1084 -5.78 21.91 4.06
N SER A 1085 -6.86 22.70 4.00
CA SER A 1085 -8.19 22.26 3.56
C SER A 1085 -8.43 22.55 2.07
N MET A 1086 -8.74 23.79 1.66
CA MET A 1086 -8.55 24.17 0.25
C MET A 1086 -7.10 24.45 -0.02
N LYS A 1087 -6.35 23.38 -0.20
CA LYS A 1087 -5.07 23.56 -0.87
C LYS A 1087 -5.23 24.16 -2.27
N TYR A 1088 -6.37 24.40 -2.90
CA TYR A 1088 -6.34 24.71 -4.35
C TYR A 1088 -5.78 26.12 -4.73
N GLU A 1089 -5.12 26.87 -3.82
CA GLU A 1089 -5.34 28.33 -3.66
C GLU A 1089 -4.14 29.32 -3.76
N ALA A 1090 -3.72 30.03 -2.68
CA ALA A 1090 -2.50 30.88 -2.59
C ALA A 1090 -1.28 30.16 -1.96
N PRO A 1091 -0.11 29.94 -2.59
CA PRO A 1091 0.85 28.90 -2.17
C PRO A 1091 1.27 28.92 -0.69
N ARG A 1092 1.48 27.73 -0.07
CA ARG A 1092 1.90 27.58 1.35
C ARG A 1092 3.19 28.29 1.66
N TYR A 1093 4.14 28.26 0.74
CA TYR A 1093 5.41 28.94 0.89
C TYR A 1093 5.45 30.09 -0.12
N VAL A 1094 5.75 31.28 0.38
CA VAL A 1094 5.81 32.54 -0.39
C VAL A 1094 7.07 33.32 0.01
N HIS A 1095 7.51 34.16 -0.91
CA HIS A 1095 8.64 35.06 -0.75
C HIS A 1095 8.32 36.41 -1.42
N GLY A 1096 9.27 37.36 -1.40
CA GLY A 1096 9.08 38.72 -1.91
C GLY A 1096 8.82 39.77 -0.83
N GLY A 1097 8.54 39.33 0.41
CA GLY A 1097 8.35 40.19 1.58
C GLY A 1097 9.63 40.48 2.39
N PRO A 1098 9.53 41.35 3.41
CA PRO A 1098 10.65 41.80 4.24
C PRO A 1098 10.91 40.89 5.46
N SER A 1099 10.36 39.69 5.55
CA SER A 1099 10.49 38.82 6.72
C SER A 1099 11.95 38.43 7.00
N PRO A 1100 12.37 38.21 8.26
CA PRO A 1100 13.69 37.63 8.53
C PRO A 1100 13.83 36.23 7.91
N PHE A 1101 12.71 35.52 7.66
CA PHE A 1101 12.69 34.24 6.95
C PHE A 1101 12.85 34.36 5.42
N GLU A 1102 12.70 35.55 4.85
CA GLU A 1102 12.85 35.85 3.42
C GLU A 1102 14.15 36.59 3.13
N VAL A 1103 14.57 37.47 4.05
CA VAL A 1103 15.76 38.32 3.95
C VAL A 1103 17.02 37.61 4.43
N ILE A 1104 16.99 36.91 5.57
CA ILE A 1104 18.20 36.33 6.17
C ILE A 1104 18.39 34.90 5.67
N VAL A 1105 19.33 34.72 4.74
CA VAL A 1105 19.49 33.49 3.94
C VAL A 1105 20.88 32.88 4.09
N PRO A 1106 21.07 31.57 3.88
CA PRO A 1106 22.35 30.90 4.14
C PRO A 1106 23.38 31.08 3.01
N TRP A 1107 24.66 31.18 3.40
CA TRP A 1107 25.81 30.84 2.55
C TRP A 1107 26.79 29.92 3.28
N ALA A 1108 27.54 29.13 2.51
CA ALA A 1108 28.58 28.26 3.00
C ALA A 1108 29.76 28.14 2.03
N TRP A 1109 30.94 27.92 2.59
CA TRP A 1109 32.12 27.45 1.89
C TRP A 1109 32.21 25.93 2.07
N VAL A 1110 32.08 25.17 0.98
CA VAL A 1110 32.18 23.71 0.99
C VAL A 1110 33.35 23.29 0.10
N MET A 1111 34.33 22.59 0.68
CA MET A 1111 35.45 22.04 -0.07
C MET A 1111 35.06 20.69 -0.68
N ARG A 1112 35.25 20.51 -1.99
CA ARG A 1112 35.28 19.20 -2.65
C ARG A 1112 36.65 18.57 -2.36
N ILE A 1113 36.66 17.44 -1.65
CA ILE A 1113 37.87 16.70 -1.25
C ILE A 1113 38.45 15.93 -2.44
#